data_AF-A0A6G9I9N3-F1
#
_entry.id   AF-A0A6G9I9N3-F1
#
_cell.length_a   1.000
_cell.length_b   1.000
_cell.length_c   1.000
_cell.angle_alpha   90.00
_cell.angle_beta   90.00
_cell.angle_gamma   90.00
#
_symmetry.space_group_name_H-M   'P 1'
#
loop_
_entity.id
_entity.type
_entity.pdbx_description
1 polymer ?
#
loop_
_entity_poly.entity_id
_entity_poly.type
_entity_poly.pdbx_seq_one_letter_code
_entity_poly.pdbx_strand_id
1 'polypeptide(L)'
;MNKLSPQNRHTLYALTTDMDFPSPLLKRNFQGRIEQVFGKAINVLCQHTGELYSFTCSTLDNAPNCCRVSANHLDNLDIQIGDNVSTHNEYLVIGDKYLIDFSQNKLWQSQSPTFTSPDSTSYWLNIATEIESAIQTGNSLFNYADDNVFYQQLSLQLHQYRQQLVTALKENDTESVKTTIAAMIGLGVGLTPTADDYLSGMSIVLFMPAHPGNKFQTLFQQVLTENRANTTLLSAVTLNKSINNQYRESLYLLLEKIFIQFSKSISKEITTVINIGSSSGSDMLHGIMDALYLTHHLGEAMSTKIVIKKNTYFDSVSLMSISTKANQLEGVEQAFVAMATEMNKGVLRNLGLLTPELESAKNGDLMIVIKGASDAENEASLIAIEELFSNKNKGGSKHEAKYATISSAHEHIVESNLVVISVNGAFAAREARIALENDLNVMLFSDNVSIEDELALKQLASSKGLLMMGPDCGTAIINGAALCFGNAVRRGNIGIIGASGTGSQELSVRIHEFGGGISQLIGTGGRDLSEKIGGIMMLDALKMLEADDETSVIVLISKPPAPAVAQKVLLQAEKCKKPVVVCFLGQNQHYTDKPGLTFAKATKQAALKAVLLTGIKEEDLDLHPLNWPLIEEVRAKLKPEQKYIRGLFCGGTLCDESMFAALAKYPDVYSNIQPNPEYRLKDLNKSIKHTFLDFGDDDFTNGKPHPMIDPTNRISRLLQEARDPEVGVIVMDFVLGFGSHENPVGVMLDAIKESKAIAKKEGRHLEILGYVLGTDLDTPSLAQQCKLLTDAGVTWASSSTNTGLLAREFVWKGETA
;
A
#
# COMPACT_ATOMS: atom_id res chain seq x y z
N MET A 1 -23.50 -76.91 5.57
CA MET A 1 -24.91 -77.22 5.24
C MET A 1 -25.51 -75.97 4.60
N ASN A 2 -26.20 -76.16 3.47
CA ASN A 2 -26.77 -75.17 2.54
C ASN A 2 -25.83 -74.16 1.89
N LYS A 3 -25.08 -74.65 0.89
CA LYS A 3 -24.66 -73.86 -0.27
C LYS A 3 -25.93 -73.34 -0.97
N LEU A 4 -26.31 -72.08 -0.74
CA LEU A 4 -27.26 -71.40 -1.61
C LEU A 4 -26.55 -71.15 -2.95
N SER A 5 -27.01 -71.82 -4.00
CA SER A 5 -26.59 -71.53 -5.37
C SER A 5 -27.04 -70.12 -5.77
N PRO A 6 -26.38 -69.47 -6.75
CA PRO A 6 -26.83 -68.19 -7.32
C PRO A 6 -28.25 -68.20 -7.91
N GLN A 7 -28.97 -69.34 -7.91
CA GLN A 7 -30.23 -69.54 -8.64
C GLN A 7 -31.48 -68.96 -7.96
N ASN A 8 -31.42 -68.50 -6.71
CA ASN A 8 -32.60 -68.01 -5.96
C ASN A 8 -32.49 -66.54 -5.47
N ARG A 9 -31.53 -65.76 -5.97
CA ARG A 9 -31.34 -64.35 -5.58
C ARG A 9 -31.65 -63.42 -6.76
N HIS A 10 -32.17 -62.23 -6.47
CA HIS A 10 -32.41 -61.21 -7.49
C HIS A 10 -31.08 -60.56 -7.90
N THR A 11 -30.79 -60.58 -9.20
CA THR A 11 -29.54 -60.03 -9.76
C THR A 11 -29.72 -58.60 -10.24
N LEU A 12 -28.84 -57.72 -9.77
CA LEU A 12 -28.56 -56.42 -10.36
C LEU A 12 -27.22 -56.50 -11.09
N TYR A 13 -27.09 -55.81 -12.22
CA TYR A 13 -25.84 -55.75 -12.97
C TYR A 13 -25.12 -54.45 -12.66
N ALA A 14 -23.83 -54.52 -12.30
CA ALA A 14 -22.96 -53.35 -12.25
C ALA A 14 -22.72 -52.84 -13.67
N LEU A 15 -23.10 -51.58 -13.92
CA LEU A 15 -22.97 -50.92 -15.20
C LEU A 15 -21.60 -50.25 -15.31
N THR A 16 -21.29 -49.38 -14.35
CA THR A 16 -20.02 -48.69 -14.24
C THR A 16 -19.57 -48.62 -12.78
N THR A 17 -18.26 -48.70 -12.54
CA THR A 17 -17.70 -48.67 -11.19
C THR A 17 -16.46 -47.80 -11.17
N ASP A 18 -16.35 -46.94 -10.17
CA ASP A 18 -15.14 -46.16 -9.92
C ASP A 18 -13.90 -47.06 -9.73
N MET A 19 -12.75 -46.68 -10.29
CA MET A 19 -11.52 -47.49 -10.23
C MET A 19 -11.00 -47.66 -8.81
N ASP A 20 -11.27 -46.67 -7.94
CA ASP A 20 -10.89 -46.72 -6.52
C ASP A 20 -11.97 -47.39 -5.65
N PHE A 21 -13.15 -47.68 -6.22
CA PHE A 21 -14.07 -48.63 -5.61
C PHE A 21 -13.33 -49.96 -5.44
N PRO A 22 -13.54 -50.73 -4.37
CA PRO A 22 -12.81 -51.98 -4.12
C PRO A 22 -13.06 -53.04 -5.21
N SER A 23 -12.39 -52.94 -6.37
CA SER A 23 -12.40 -53.91 -7.47
C SER A 23 -11.35 -53.60 -8.54
N PRO A 24 -10.71 -54.64 -9.13
CA PRO A 24 -10.98 -54.85 -10.57
C PRO A 24 -11.97 -55.98 -10.91
N LEU A 25 -12.07 -57.05 -10.09
CA LEU A 25 -13.16 -58.05 -10.11
C LEU A 25 -13.48 -58.53 -8.66
N LEU A 26 -13.55 -57.55 -7.74
CA LEU A 26 -13.82 -57.67 -6.30
C LEU A 26 -12.71 -58.37 -5.49
N LYS A 27 -12.00 -57.62 -4.64
CA LYS A 27 -11.03 -58.19 -3.68
C LYS A 27 -11.69 -59.36 -2.95
N ARG A 28 -11.03 -60.52 -2.87
CA ARG A 28 -11.57 -61.80 -2.33
C ARG A 28 -12.18 -61.78 -0.91
N ASN A 29 -12.22 -60.64 -0.21
CA ASN A 29 -12.63 -60.52 1.18
C ASN A 29 -13.29 -59.15 1.53
N PHE A 30 -13.95 -58.43 0.59
CA PHE A 30 -14.72 -57.26 1.01
C PHE A 30 -15.85 -57.69 1.95
N GLN A 31 -15.93 -57.03 3.11
CA GLN A 31 -16.99 -57.20 4.09
C GLN A 31 -17.46 -55.82 4.52
N GLY A 32 -18.76 -55.63 4.49
CA GLY A 32 -19.41 -54.38 4.82
C GLY A 32 -20.81 -54.61 5.37
N ARG A 33 -21.49 -53.51 5.67
CA ARG A 33 -22.92 -53.50 6.01
C ARG A 33 -23.61 -52.36 5.29
N ILE A 34 -24.89 -52.54 4.99
CA ILE A 34 -25.74 -51.44 4.53
C ILE A 34 -25.84 -50.40 5.64
N GLU A 35 -25.35 -49.20 5.38
CA GLU A 35 -25.38 -48.09 6.32
C GLU A 35 -26.61 -47.20 6.04
N GLN A 36 -26.95 -46.98 4.77
CA GLN A 36 -28.08 -46.12 4.36
C GLN A 36 -28.74 -46.65 3.08
N VAL A 37 -30.06 -46.46 2.98
CA VAL A 37 -30.86 -46.83 1.80
C VAL A 37 -31.71 -45.62 1.38
N PHE A 38 -31.57 -45.20 0.13
CA PHE A 38 -32.32 -44.11 -0.50
C PHE A 38 -32.93 -44.59 -1.81
N GLY A 39 -33.90 -43.83 -2.33
CA GLY A 39 -34.55 -44.16 -3.60
C GLY A 39 -33.60 -44.25 -4.79
N LYS A 40 -32.47 -43.55 -4.77
CA LYS A 40 -31.47 -43.58 -5.86
C LYS A 40 -30.09 -44.11 -5.48
N ALA A 41 -29.84 -44.40 -4.21
CA ALA A 41 -28.52 -44.82 -3.73
C ALA A 41 -28.61 -45.72 -2.49
N ILE A 42 -27.74 -46.72 -2.41
CA ILE A 42 -27.53 -47.54 -1.21
C ILE A 42 -26.07 -47.39 -0.80
N ASN A 43 -25.82 -46.99 0.45
CA ASN A 43 -24.48 -46.79 0.97
C ASN A 43 -24.05 -47.97 1.83
N VAL A 44 -22.85 -48.46 1.55
CA VAL A 44 -22.22 -49.60 2.23
C VAL A 44 -21.00 -49.13 2.97
N LEU A 45 -20.98 -49.36 4.28
CA LEU A 45 -19.81 -49.13 5.10
C LEU A 45 -18.89 -50.35 5.03
N CYS A 46 -17.67 -50.17 4.55
CA CYS A 46 -16.65 -51.20 4.58
C CYS A 46 -16.10 -51.37 6.00
N GLN A 47 -16.16 -52.59 6.53
CA GLN A 47 -15.68 -52.88 7.89
C GLN A 47 -14.16 -52.79 8.02
N HIS A 48 -13.42 -52.98 6.92
CA HIS A 48 -11.95 -52.99 6.93
C HIS A 48 -11.36 -51.58 6.80
N THR A 49 -11.93 -50.75 5.93
CA THR A 49 -11.39 -49.40 5.65
C THR A 49 -12.13 -48.30 6.40
N GLY A 50 -13.34 -48.56 6.90
CA GLY A 50 -14.21 -47.52 7.45
C GLY A 50 -14.71 -46.52 6.40
N GLU A 51 -14.50 -46.81 5.11
CA GLU A 51 -14.98 -45.97 4.01
C GLU A 51 -16.39 -46.36 3.58
N LEU A 52 -17.10 -45.36 3.05
CA LEU A 52 -18.41 -45.52 2.46
C LEU A 52 -18.27 -45.74 0.96
N TYR A 53 -18.99 -46.74 0.45
CA TYR A 53 -19.11 -47.07 -0.96
C TYR A 53 -20.58 -47.08 -1.35
N SER A 54 -20.93 -46.47 -2.48
CA SER A 54 -22.33 -46.25 -2.85
C SER A 54 -22.72 -47.05 -4.09
N PHE A 55 -23.82 -47.80 -4.01
CA PHE A 55 -24.49 -48.35 -5.18
C PHE A 55 -25.57 -47.38 -5.64
N THR A 56 -25.47 -46.89 -6.88
CA THR A 56 -26.36 -45.84 -7.40
C THR A 56 -27.20 -46.33 -8.57
N CYS A 57 -28.38 -45.74 -8.77
CA CYS A 57 -29.22 -46.07 -9.91
C CYS A 57 -28.54 -45.77 -11.25
N SER A 58 -29.00 -46.45 -12.30
CA SER A 58 -28.56 -46.25 -13.69
C SER A 58 -28.76 -44.82 -14.20
N THR A 59 -29.70 -44.09 -13.61
CA THR A 59 -30.06 -42.70 -13.97
C THR A 59 -29.14 -41.64 -13.39
N LEU A 60 -28.31 -41.97 -12.40
CA LEU A 60 -27.28 -41.08 -11.88
C LEU A 60 -26.00 -41.18 -12.72
N ASP A 61 -25.19 -40.13 -12.70
CA ASP A 61 -23.87 -40.11 -13.36
C ASP A 61 -22.81 -40.84 -12.54
N ASN A 62 -21.61 -40.99 -13.11
CA ASN A 62 -20.50 -41.62 -12.41
C ASN A 62 -19.94 -40.71 -11.30
N ALA A 63 -19.51 -41.31 -10.19
CA ALA A 63 -19.00 -40.59 -9.04
C ALA A 63 -17.91 -41.40 -8.29
N PRO A 64 -16.99 -40.74 -7.57
CA PRO A 64 -15.99 -41.42 -6.75
C PRO A 64 -16.64 -42.32 -5.71
N ASN A 65 -16.03 -43.48 -5.44
CA ASN A 65 -16.55 -44.49 -4.52
C ASN A 65 -17.97 -45.00 -4.87
N CYS A 66 -18.43 -44.84 -6.12
CA CYS A 66 -19.74 -45.32 -6.57
C CYS A 66 -19.65 -46.48 -7.57
N CYS A 67 -20.68 -47.33 -7.54
CA CYS A 67 -20.98 -48.36 -8.53
C CYS A 67 -22.43 -48.17 -9.01
N ARG A 68 -22.61 -47.85 -10.29
CA ARG A 68 -23.94 -47.73 -10.89
C ARG A 68 -24.49 -49.11 -11.19
N VAL A 69 -25.72 -49.38 -10.78
CA VAL A 69 -26.38 -50.66 -10.97
C VAL A 69 -27.58 -50.55 -11.92
N SER A 70 -27.97 -51.67 -12.52
CA SER A 70 -29.09 -51.80 -13.45
C SER A 70 -30.46 -51.69 -12.76
N ALA A 71 -30.69 -50.61 -12.02
CA ALA A 71 -31.94 -50.29 -11.35
C ALA A 71 -32.26 -48.80 -11.50
N ASN A 72 -33.54 -48.48 -11.70
CA ASN A 72 -34.00 -47.08 -11.76
C ASN A 72 -34.33 -46.53 -10.37
N HIS A 73 -34.69 -47.41 -9.43
CA HIS A 73 -35.03 -47.12 -8.04
C HIS A 73 -34.50 -48.24 -7.15
N LEU A 74 -33.95 -47.89 -5.99
CA LEU A 74 -33.34 -48.83 -5.04
C LEU A 74 -34.15 -48.99 -3.74
N ASP A 75 -35.06 -48.07 -3.44
CA ASP A 75 -35.98 -48.13 -2.30
C ASP A 75 -37.07 -49.20 -2.42
N ASN A 76 -37.35 -49.66 -3.65
CA ASN A 76 -38.26 -50.78 -3.91
C ASN A 76 -37.62 -52.16 -3.66
N LEU A 77 -36.32 -52.19 -3.35
CA LEU A 77 -35.62 -53.42 -2.99
C LEU A 77 -35.79 -53.68 -1.50
N ASP A 78 -35.98 -54.93 -1.13
CA ASP A 78 -36.11 -55.38 0.27
C ASP A 78 -34.72 -55.52 0.92
N ILE A 79 -33.98 -54.40 0.90
CA ILE A 79 -32.65 -54.20 1.49
C ILE A 79 -32.80 -53.27 2.68
N GLN A 80 -32.29 -53.68 3.84
CA GLN A 80 -32.42 -52.95 5.09
C GLN A 80 -31.07 -52.47 5.63
N ILE A 81 -31.11 -51.39 6.41
CA ILE A 81 -29.95 -50.91 7.16
C ILE A 81 -29.47 -52.04 8.09
N GLY A 82 -28.18 -52.33 8.06
CA GLY A 82 -27.54 -53.42 8.80
C GLY A 82 -27.37 -54.72 8.01
N ASP A 83 -27.96 -54.85 6.81
CA ASP A 83 -27.76 -56.04 5.98
C ASP A 83 -26.27 -56.24 5.68
N ASN A 84 -25.80 -57.49 5.81
CA ASN A 84 -24.41 -57.83 5.55
C ASN A 84 -24.11 -57.78 4.05
N VAL A 85 -22.96 -57.21 3.71
CA VAL A 85 -22.45 -57.16 2.35
C VAL A 85 -21.13 -57.89 2.26
N SER A 86 -21.02 -58.87 1.36
CA SER A 86 -19.80 -59.64 1.15
C SER A 86 -19.53 -59.93 -0.31
N THR A 87 -18.26 -60.03 -0.69
CA THR A 87 -17.86 -60.41 -2.05
C THR A 87 -17.58 -61.90 -2.18
N HIS A 88 -18.07 -62.51 -3.26
CA HIS A 88 -17.85 -63.89 -3.64
C HIS A 88 -17.58 -64.01 -5.14
N ASN A 89 -16.32 -64.22 -5.54
CA ASN A 89 -15.87 -64.20 -6.93
C ASN A 89 -16.30 -62.88 -7.62
N GLU A 90 -17.03 -62.96 -8.73
CA GLU A 90 -17.53 -61.85 -9.55
C GLU A 90 -18.80 -61.18 -9.01
N TYR A 91 -19.25 -61.56 -7.80
CA TYR A 91 -20.50 -61.11 -7.23
C TYR A 91 -20.30 -60.42 -5.88
N LEU A 92 -21.07 -59.36 -5.66
CA LEU A 92 -21.27 -58.79 -4.33
C LEU A 92 -22.67 -59.19 -3.84
N VAL A 93 -22.72 -59.81 -2.68
CA VAL A 93 -23.94 -60.35 -2.08
C VAL A 93 -24.43 -59.37 -1.01
N ILE A 94 -25.72 -59.05 -1.04
CA ILE A 94 -26.39 -58.24 -0.02
C ILE A 94 -27.43 -59.12 0.67
N GLY A 95 -27.15 -59.45 1.94
CA GLY A 95 -27.95 -60.38 2.74
C GLY A 95 -28.16 -61.72 2.03
N ASP A 96 -29.40 -62.21 2.05
CA ASP A 96 -29.76 -63.48 1.40
C ASP A 96 -30.55 -63.32 0.10
N LYS A 97 -30.92 -62.07 -0.27
CA LYS A 97 -31.93 -61.79 -1.32
C LYS A 97 -31.35 -61.26 -2.63
N TYR A 98 -30.23 -60.52 -2.58
CA TYR A 98 -29.72 -59.79 -3.74
C TYR A 98 -28.26 -60.13 -4.04
N LEU A 99 -27.92 -60.08 -5.33
CA LEU A 99 -26.55 -60.14 -5.80
C LEU A 99 -26.29 -59.04 -6.86
N ILE A 100 -25.11 -58.43 -6.82
CA ILE A 100 -24.63 -57.48 -7.82
C ILE A 100 -23.55 -58.18 -8.63
N ASP A 101 -23.81 -58.32 -9.93
CA ASP A 101 -22.96 -59.00 -10.91
C ASP A 101 -22.03 -57.98 -11.60
N PHE A 102 -20.72 -58.18 -11.48
CA PHE A 102 -19.69 -57.32 -12.05
C PHE A 102 -19.12 -57.83 -13.39
N SER A 103 -19.62 -58.95 -13.92
CA SER A 103 -19.07 -59.59 -15.12
C SER A 103 -19.10 -58.72 -16.38
N GLN A 104 -20.01 -57.73 -16.46
CA GLN A 104 -20.11 -56.77 -17.57
C GLN A 104 -19.79 -55.32 -17.16
N ASN A 105 -19.17 -55.14 -16.00
CA ASN A 105 -18.89 -53.82 -15.45
C ASN A 105 -17.85 -53.04 -16.26
N LYS A 106 -18.08 -51.74 -16.48
CA LYS A 106 -17.10 -50.81 -17.03
C LYS A 106 -16.41 -50.03 -15.91
N LEU A 107 -15.08 -49.98 -15.93
CA LEU A 107 -14.34 -49.14 -14.99
C LEU A 107 -14.41 -47.67 -15.43
N TRP A 108 -14.66 -46.79 -14.46
CA TRP A 108 -14.65 -45.35 -14.61
C TRP A 108 -13.55 -44.76 -13.71
N GLN A 109 -12.83 -43.77 -14.20
CA GLN A 109 -11.82 -43.05 -13.41
C GLN A 109 -12.19 -41.58 -13.38
N SER A 110 -12.21 -40.99 -12.18
CA SER A 110 -12.32 -39.54 -12.03
C SER A 110 -11.20 -38.85 -12.80
N GLN A 111 -11.56 -37.84 -13.60
CA GLN A 111 -10.62 -37.00 -14.33
C GLN A 111 -10.54 -35.64 -13.64
N SER A 112 -9.38 -34.97 -13.75
CA SER A 112 -9.22 -33.58 -13.35
C SER A 112 -8.49 -32.79 -14.42
N PRO A 113 -8.97 -31.58 -14.79
CA PRO A 113 -8.18 -30.66 -15.60
C PRO A 113 -6.90 -30.27 -14.85
N THR A 114 -5.92 -29.77 -15.60
CA THR A 114 -4.82 -28.98 -15.08
C THR A 114 -5.15 -27.51 -15.32
N PHE A 115 -4.91 -26.66 -14.34
CA PHE A 115 -5.19 -25.23 -14.42
C PHE A 115 -4.38 -24.56 -15.53
N THR A 116 -5.07 -23.75 -16.32
CA THR A 116 -4.53 -22.86 -17.34
C THR A 116 -5.27 -21.53 -17.28
N SER A 117 -4.57 -20.44 -17.63
CA SER A 117 -5.16 -19.10 -17.61
C SER A 117 -5.73 -18.74 -18.99
N PRO A 118 -6.93 -18.13 -19.06
CA PRO A 118 -7.52 -17.61 -20.29
C PRO A 118 -6.82 -16.32 -20.73
N ASP A 119 -7.00 -15.94 -22.00
CA ASP A 119 -6.47 -14.67 -22.54
C ASP A 119 -7.15 -13.41 -21.96
N SER A 120 -8.31 -13.56 -21.31
CA SER A 120 -9.13 -12.45 -20.80
C SER A 120 -9.24 -12.49 -19.28
N THR A 121 -8.86 -11.39 -18.62
CA THR A 121 -8.92 -11.21 -17.16
C THR A 121 -10.35 -11.22 -16.60
N SER A 122 -11.35 -10.88 -17.43
CA SER A 122 -12.76 -10.89 -17.03
C SER A 122 -13.43 -12.27 -17.12
N TYR A 123 -12.76 -13.29 -17.68
CA TYR A 123 -13.38 -14.59 -17.96
C TYR A 123 -13.94 -15.25 -16.69
N TRP A 124 -13.12 -15.32 -15.63
CA TRP A 124 -13.51 -15.96 -14.37
C TRP A 124 -14.71 -15.27 -13.72
N LEU A 125 -14.73 -13.93 -13.71
CA LEU A 125 -15.83 -13.14 -13.15
C LEU A 125 -17.12 -13.32 -13.95
N ASN A 126 -17.04 -13.43 -15.28
CA ASN A 126 -18.20 -13.67 -16.13
C ASN A 126 -18.83 -15.05 -15.86
N ILE A 127 -18.00 -16.09 -15.74
CA ILE A 127 -18.46 -17.44 -15.40
C ILE A 127 -19.05 -17.49 -13.98
N ALA A 128 -18.39 -16.84 -13.01
CA ALA A 128 -18.91 -16.72 -11.65
C ALA A 128 -20.29 -16.03 -11.63
N THR A 129 -20.47 -14.97 -12.41
CA THR A 129 -21.75 -14.25 -12.56
C THR A 129 -22.84 -15.13 -13.19
N GLU A 130 -22.51 -15.96 -14.19
CA GLU A 130 -23.47 -16.91 -14.77
C GLU A 130 -23.91 -17.97 -13.75
N ILE A 131 -22.98 -18.47 -12.92
CA ILE A 131 -23.29 -19.38 -11.82
C ILE A 131 -24.18 -18.68 -10.79
N GLU A 132 -23.85 -17.46 -10.37
CA GLU A 132 -24.63 -16.66 -9.41
C GLU A 132 -26.07 -16.49 -9.86
N SER A 133 -26.28 -16.12 -11.12
CA SER A 133 -27.61 -15.92 -11.71
C SER A 133 -28.43 -17.21 -11.69
N ALA A 134 -27.81 -18.36 -11.96
CA ALA A 134 -28.49 -19.64 -11.98
C ALA A 134 -28.86 -20.15 -10.57
N ILE A 135 -27.97 -19.97 -9.59
CA ILE A 135 -28.19 -20.49 -8.23
C ILE A 135 -29.20 -19.69 -7.40
N GLN A 136 -29.52 -18.44 -7.77
CA GLN A 136 -30.57 -17.64 -7.11
C GLN A 136 -31.94 -18.36 -7.05
N THR A 137 -32.20 -19.26 -8.00
CA THR A 137 -33.43 -20.07 -8.06
C THR A 137 -33.28 -21.47 -7.46
N GLY A 138 -32.07 -21.80 -6.99
CA GLY A 138 -31.72 -23.11 -6.46
C GLY A 138 -32.17 -23.32 -5.02
N ASN A 139 -32.44 -24.58 -4.66
CA ASN A 139 -32.80 -24.98 -3.31
C ASN A 139 -31.52 -25.08 -2.46
N SER A 140 -31.12 -23.98 -1.82
CA SER A 140 -29.91 -23.88 -1.00
C SER A 140 -30.18 -23.07 0.26
N LEU A 141 -29.55 -23.44 1.39
CA LEU A 141 -29.64 -22.63 2.61
C LEU A 141 -28.97 -21.24 2.46
N PHE A 142 -28.07 -21.06 1.49
CA PHE A 142 -27.56 -19.72 1.15
C PHE A 142 -28.64 -18.80 0.59
N ASN A 143 -29.70 -19.36 0.01
CA ASN A 143 -30.81 -18.62 -0.58
C ASN A 143 -32.10 -18.73 0.26
N TYR A 144 -31.99 -19.10 1.54
CA TYR A 144 -33.14 -19.32 2.40
C TYR A 144 -33.90 -18.00 2.65
N ALA A 145 -35.16 -17.94 2.21
CA ALA A 145 -36.00 -16.74 2.29
C ALA A 145 -37.32 -16.95 3.06
N ASP A 146 -37.58 -18.16 3.56
CA ASP A 146 -38.81 -18.48 4.31
C ASP A 146 -38.73 -18.00 5.78
N ASP A 147 -39.87 -18.07 6.49
CA ASP A 147 -40.04 -17.49 7.83
C ASP A 147 -39.50 -18.34 9.01
N ASN A 148 -38.83 -19.47 8.75
CA ASN A 148 -38.29 -20.30 9.83
C ASN A 148 -37.02 -19.67 10.41
N VAL A 149 -37.12 -19.15 11.62
CA VAL A 149 -36.04 -18.45 12.35
C VAL A 149 -34.76 -19.30 12.45
N PHE A 150 -34.86 -20.62 12.64
CA PHE A 150 -33.68 -21.48 12.74
C PHE A 150 -32.88 -21.49 11.43
N TYR A 151 -33.57 -21.69 10.30
CA TYR A 151 -32.93 -21.71 8.98
C TYR A 151 -32.44 -20.33 8.54
N GLN A 152 -33.12 -19.24 8.93
CA GLN A 152 -32.63 -17.89 8.72
C GLN A 152 -31.30 -17.62 9.45
N GLN A 153 -31.19 -18.02 10.72
CA GLN A 153 -29.94 -17.86 11.47
C GLN A 153 -28.83 -18.74 10.91
N LEU A 154 -29.15 -19.96 10.51
CA LEU A 154 -28.19 -20.86 9.85
C LEU A 154 -27.69 -20.27 8.52
N SER A 155 -28.58 -19.70 7.71
CA SER A 155 -28.24 -18.99 6.48
C SER A 155 -27.31 -17.80 6.72
N LEU A 156 -27.62 -16.96 7.71
CA LEU A 156 -26.77 -15.82 8.10
C LEU A 156 -25.37 -16.28 8.53
N GLN A 157 -25.29 -17.34 9.34
CA GLN A 157 -24.02 -17.89 9.80
C GLN A 157 -23.20 -18.48 8.64
N LEU A 158 -23.85 -19.17 7.70
CA LEU A 158 -23.22 -19.67 6.48
C LEU A 158 -22.63 -18.53 5.64
N HIS A 159 -23.36 -17.43 5.44
CA HIS A 159 -22.86 -16.24 4.72
C HIS A 159 -21.68 -15.58 5.42
N GLN A 160 -21.71 -15.49 6.76
CA GLN A 160 -20.60 -14.94 7.54
C GLN A 160 -19.33 -15.76 7.37
N TYR A 161 -19.39 -17.09 7.52
CA TYR A 161 -18.21 -17.93 7.35
C TYR A 161 -17.73 -17.99 5.90
N ARG A 162 -18.65 -17.98 4.93
CA ARG A 162 -18.32 -17.87 3.50
C ARG A 162 -17.49 -16.60 3.22
N GLN A 163 -17.93 -15.44 3.69
CA GLN A 163 -17.19 -14.18 3.54
C GLN A 163 -15.83 -14.23 4.26
N GLN A 164 -15.79 -14.71 5.49
CA GLN A 164 -14.54 -14.83 6.26
C GLN A 164 -13.53 -15.74 5.57
N LEU A 165 -13.96 -16.88 5.03
CA LEU A 165 -13.08 -17.82 4.34
C LEU A 165 -12.51 -17.22 3.06
N VAL A 166 -13.34 -16.58 2.24
CA VAL A 166 -12.89 -15.91 1.00
C VAL A 166 -11.87 -14.82 1.33
N THR A 167 -12.12 -13.98 2.33
CA THR A 167 -11.16 -12.96 2.77
C THR A 167 -9.86 -13.58 3.27
N ALA A 168 -9.92 -14.59 4.14
CA ALA A 168 -8.73 -15.23 4.69
C ALA A 168 -7.87 -15.92 3.61
N LEU A 169 -8.49 -16.57 2.62
CA LEU A 169 -7.80 -17.16 1.47
C LEU A 169 -7.14 -16.10 0.58
N LYS A 170 -7.81 -14.96 0.39
CA LYS A 170 -7.30 -13.81 -0.37
C LYS A 170 -6.06 -13.20 0.29
N GLU A 171 -6.10 -13.01 1.60
CA GLU A 171 -5.04 -12.39 2.40
C GLU A 171 -3.91 -13.37 2.78
N ASN A 172 -4.04 -14.65 2.39
CA ASN A 172 -3.10 -15.72 2.73
C ASN A 172 -2.94 -15.92 4.26
N ASP A 173 -4.00 -15.65 5.03
CA ASP A 173 -4.05 -15.83 6.49
C ASP A 173 -4.42 -17.29 6.84
N THR A 174 -3.40 -18.12 7.03
CA THR A 174 -3.57 -19.55 7.29
C THR A 174 -4.31 -19.87 8.59
N GLU A 175 -4.19 -19.04 9.62
CA GLU A 175 -4.86 -19.28 10.91
C GLU A 175 -6.36 -18.98 10.82
N SER A 176 -6.72 -17.89 10.15
CA SER A 176 -8.14 -17.58 9.88
C SER A 176 -8.77 -18.61 8.95
N VAL A 177 -8.05 -19.07 7.92
CA VAL A 177 -8.51 -20.18 7.05
C VAL A 177 -8.78 -21.42 7.89
N LYS A 178 -7.82 -21.83 8.72
CA LYS A 178 -7.94 -23.01 9.60
C LYS A 178 -9.17 -22.92 10.49
N THR A 179 -9.32 -21.79 11.20
CA THR A 179 -10.39 -21.58 12.18
C THR A 179 -11.77 -21.55 11.51
N THR A 180 -11.87 -20.88 10.36
CA THR A 180 -13.13 -20.75 9.63
C THR A 180 -13.60 -22.09 9.06
N ILE A 181 -12.71 -22.86 8.42
CA ILE A 181 -13.05 -24.18 7.88
C ILE A 181 -13.48 -25.12 9.02
N ALA A 182 -12.78 -25.10 10.17
CA ALA A 182 -13.15 -25.92 11.31
C ALA A 182 -14.57 -25.61 11.82
N ALA A 183 -14.98 -24.34 11.79
CA ALA A 183 -16.33 -23.90 12.17
C ALA A 183 -17.40 -24.19 11.10
N MET A 184 -16.99 -24.32 9.85
CA MET A 184 -17.88 -24.67 8.72
C MET A 184 -18.17 -26.16 8.64
N ILE A 185 -17.21 -27.04 9.01
CA ILE A 185 -17.41 -28.48 8.85
C ILE A 185 -18.61 -28.97 9.67
N GLY A 186 -19.60 -29.55 8.96
CA GLY A 186 -20.84 -30.03 9.55
C GLY A 186 -21.96 -28.98 9.66
N LEU A 187 -21.71 -27.73 9.28
CA LEU A 187 -22.70 -26.65 9.36
C LEU A 187 -23.71 -26.74 8.22
N GLY A 188 -24.96 -27.03 8.54
CA GLY A 188 -26.03 -27.20 7.56
C GLY A 188 -27.01 -28.29 7.97
N VAL A 189 -27.86 -28.72 7.05
CA VAL A 189 -28.80 -29.82 7.27
C VAL A 189 -28.64 -30.91 6.23
N GLY A 190 -29.14 -32.10 6.56
CA GLY A 190 -29.08 -33.26 5.67
C GLY A 190 -27.80 -34.06 5.85
N LEU A 191 -27.59 -35.00 4.92
CA LEU A 191 -26.45 -35.92 4.97
C LEU A 191 -25.17 -35.30 4.42
N THR A 192 -25.29 -34.28 3.57
CA THR A 192 -24.19 -33.44 3.15
C THR A 192 -24.56 -32.02 3.56
N PRO A 193 -24.10 -31.57 4.73
CA PRO A 193 -24.38 -30.22 5.22
C PRO A 193 -23.97 -29.16 4.18
N THR A 194 -24.74 -28.08 4.08
CA THR A 194 -24.54 -27.02 3.10
C THR A 194 -23.11 -26.47 3.07
N ALA A 195 -22.49 -26.24 4.23
CA ALA A 195 -21.11 -25.76 4.29
C ALA A 195 -20.10 -26.77 3.75
N ASP A 196 -20.34 -28.08 3.94
CA ASP A 196 -19.43 -29.12 3.46
C ASP A 196 -19.52 -29.29 1.94
N ASP A 197 -20.73 -29.18 1.38
CA ASP A 197 -20.95 -29.16 -0.07
C ASP A 197 -20.32 -27.91 -0.70
N TYR A 198 -20.45 -26.74 -0.05
CA TYR A 198 -19.75 -25.51 -0.43
C TYR A 198 -18.22 -25.68 -0.44
N LEU A 199 -17.64 -26.22 0.65
CA LEU A 199 -16.20 -26.48 0.73
C LEU A 199 -15.74 -27.50 -0.33
N SER A 200 -16.59 -28.48 -0.65
CA SER A 200 -16.33 -29.45 -1.70
C SER A 200 -16.27 -28.78 -3.07
N GLY A 201 -17.22 -27.89 -3.39
CA GLY A 201 -17.22 -27.11 -4.63
C GLY A 201 -16.04 -26.14 -4.75
N MET A 202 -15.62 -25.53 -3.65
CA MET A 202 -14.44 -24.67 -3.64
C MET A 202 -13.14 -25.47 -3.86
N SER A 203 -13.03 -26.64 -3.23
CA SER A 203 -11.84 -27.48 -3.27
C SER A 203 -11.51 -27.99 -4.69
N ILE A 204 -12.52 -28.36 -5.48
CA ILE A 204 -12.29 -28.91 -6.84
C ILE A 204 -11.70 -27.88 -7.82
N VAL A 205 -11.85 -26.59 -7.54
CA VAL A 205 -11.23 -25.51 -8.32
C VAL A 205 -9.88 -25.14 -7.73
N LEU A 206 -9.83 -24.81 -6.43
CA LEU A 206 -8.61 -24.28 -5.82
C LEU A 206 -7.44 -25.27 -5.81
N PHE A 207 -7.72 -26.57 -5.72
CA PHE A 207 -6.72 -27.62 -5.61
C PHE A 207 -6.47 -28.36 -6.92
N MET A 208 -7.08 -27.90 -8.01
CA MET A 208 -6.75 -28.32 -9.36
C MET A 208 -5.23 -28.26 -9.56
N PRO A 209 -4.60 -29.27 -10.20
CA PRO A 209 -3.18 -29.24 -10.51
C PRO A 209 -2.76 -27.93 -11.18
N ALA A 210 -1.64 -27.35 -10.76
CA ALA A 210 -1.10 -26.05 -11.20
C ALA A 210 -1.90 -24.79 -10.80
N HIS A 211 -3.05 -24.92 -10.11
CA HIS A 211 -3.76 -23.75 -9.61
C HIS A 211 -3.01 -23.11 -8.42
N PRO A 212 -2.85 -21.77 -8.33
CA PRO A 212 -2.11 -21.13 -7.23
C PRO A 212 -2.70 -21.31 -5.84
N GLY A 213 -4.01 -21.59 -5.77
CA GLY A 213 -4.71 -21.99 -4.54
C GLY A 213 -4.30 -23.36 -4.00
N ASN A 214 -3.60 -24.19 -4.79
CA ASN A 214 -3.21 -25.55 -4.41
C ASN A 214 -2.35 -25.59 -3.14
N LYS A 215 -1.64 -24.48 -2.84
CA LYS A 215 -0.88 -24.30 -1.59
C LYS A 215 -1.71 -24.52 -0.30
N PHE A 216 -3.03 -24.35 -0.33
CA PHE A 216 -3.90 -24.56 0.83
C PHE A 216 -4.45 -25.99 0.95
N GLN A 217 -4.17 -26.88 -0.01
CA GLN A 217 -4.73 -28.23 -0.06
C GLN A 217 -4.41 -29.04 1.22
N THR A 218 -3.15 -29.01 1.65
CA THR A 218 -2.71 -29.72 2.86
C THR A 218 -3.41 -29.20 4.13
N LEU A 219 -3.67 -27.89 4.19
CA LEU A 219 -4.38 -27.28 5.31
C LEU A 219 -5.84 -27.75 5.37
N PHE A 220 -6.56 -27.75 4.25
CA PHE A 220 -7.93 -28.28 4.18
C PHE A 220 -7.99 -29.76 4.58
N GLN A 221 -7.03 -30.55 4.09
CA GLN A 221 -6.92 -31.98 4.43
C GLN A 221 -6.69 -32.19 5.93
N GLN A 222 -5.83 -31.38 6.55
CA GLN A 222 -5.57 -31.43 7.98
C GLN A 222 -6.82 -31.07 8.79
N VAL A 223 -7.49 -29.96 8.47
CA VAL A 223 -8.68 -29.49 9.19
C VAL A 223 -9.83 -30.49 9.08
N LEU A 224 -10.03 -31.08 7.90
CA LEU A 224 -11.02 -32.15 7.73
C LEU A 224 -10.70 -33.36 8.60
N THR A 225 -9.43 -33.75 8.70
CA THR A 225 -9.02 -34.89 9.54
C THR A 225 -9.28 -34.61 11.03
N GLU A 226 -8.97 -33.40 11.50
CA GLU A 226 -9.17 -32.97 12.89
C GLU A 226 -10.66 -32.83 13.25
N ASN A 227 -11.52 -32.47 12.29
CA ASN A 227 -12.94 -32.17 12.51
C ASN A 227 -13.89 -33.19 11.88
N ARG A 228 -13.40 -34.36 11.46
CA ARG A 228 -14.19 -35.39 10.78
C ARG A 228 -15.45 -35.81 11.56
N ALA A 229 -15.39 -35.76 12.89
CA ALA A 229 -16.50 -36.12 13.78
C ALA A 229 -17.65 -35.10 13.79
N ASN A 230 -17.44 -33.88 13.27
CA ASN A 230 -18.44 -32.81 13.28
C ASN A 230 -19.43 -32.89 12.11
N THR A 231 -19.14 -33.71 11.09
CA THR A 231 -20.01 -33.92 9.93
C THR A 231 -20.39 -35.40 9.77
N THR A 232 -21.26 -35.70 8.81
CA THR A 232 -21.62 -37.07 8.49
C THR A 232 -20.49 -37.79 7.77
N LEU A 233 -20.48 -39.12 7.85
CA LEU A 233 -19.49 -39.93 7.16
C LEU A 233 -19.53 -39.75 5.64
N LEU A 234 -20.73 -39.64 5.05
CA LEU A 234 -20.89 -39.42 3.62
C LEU A 234 -20.24 -38.09 3.21
N SER A 235 -20.54 -37.02 3.93
CA SER A 235 -20.01 -35.68 3.64
C SER A 235 -18.49 -35.60 3.82
N ALA A 236 -17.95 -36.18 4.89
CA ALA A 236 -16.51 -36.25 5.10
C ALA A 236 -15.78 -36.98 3.97
N VAL A 237 -16.35 -38.08 3.46
CA VAL A 237 -15.79 -38.83 2.32
C VAL A 237 -15.86 -37.98 1.04
N THR A 238 -16.99 -37.34 0.77
CA THR A 238 -17.17 -36.46 -0.40
C THR A 238 -16.17 -35.30 -0.39
N LEU A 239 -16.07 -34.57 0.72
CA LEU A 239 -15.15 -33.44 0.85
C LEU A 239 -13.69 -33.89 0.72
N ASN A 240 -13.32 -35.03 1.33
CA ASN A 240 -11.99 -35.60 1.17
C ASN A 240 -11.67 -35.93 -0.30
N LYS A 241 -12.62 -36.52 -1.03
CA LYS A 241 -12.45 -36.83 -2.46
C LYS A 241 -12.28 -35.55 -3.29
N SER A 242 -13.09 -34.52 -3.02
CA SER A 242 -12.96 -33.21 -3.67
C SER A 242 -11.61 -32.55 -3.39
N ILE A 243 -11.11 -32.58 -2.15
CA ILE A 243 -9.78 -32.05 -1.79
C ILE A 243 -8.67 -32.75 -2.58
N ASN A 244 -8.85 -34.03 -2.89
CA ASN A 244 -7.86 -34.85 -3.59
C ASN A 244 -8.12 -34.95 -5.12
N ASN A 245 -8.83 -33.97 -5.69
CA ASN A 245 -9.11 -33.89 -7.14
C ASN A 245 -9.89 -35.09 -7.71
N GLN A 246 -10.75 -35.69 -6.88
CA GLN A 246 -11.64 -36.78 -7.27
C GLN A 246 -13.09 -36.32 -7.15
N TYR A 247 -13.79 -36.20 -8.27
CA TYR A 247 -15.16 -35.70 -8.30
C TYR A 247 -15.97 -36.34 -9.41
N ARG A 248 -17.28 -36.20 -9.26
CA ARG A 248 -18.30 -36.81 -10.11
C ARG A 248 -18.30 -36.24 -11.53
N GLU A 249 -18.76 -37.06 -12.47
CA GLU A 249 -18.66 -36.84 -13.92
C GLU A 249 -19.26 -35.51 -14.35
N SER A 250 -20.44 -35.12 -13.87
CA SER A 250 -21.01 -33.82 -14.23
C SER A 250 -20.25 -32.61 -13.68
N LEU A 251 -19.50 -32.74 -12.58
CA LEU A 251 -18.59 -31.68 -12.12
C LEU A 251 -17.35 -31.59 -13.03
N TYR A 252 -16.81 -32.73 -13.47
CA TYR A 252 -15.73 -32.74 -14.46
C TYR A 252 -16.14 -32.06 -15.76
N LEU A 253 -17.32 -32.40 -16.30
CA LEU A 253 -17.82 -31.79 -17.54
C LEU A 253 -17.99 -30.27 -17.41
N LEU A 254 -18.42 -29.78 -16.23
CA LEU A 254 -18.45 -28.35 -15.93
C LEU A 254 -17.03 -27.73 -15.92
N LEU A 255 -16.09 -28.35 -15.20
CA LEU A 255 -14.72 -27.83 -15.11
C LEU A 255 -13.98 -27.90 -16.45
N GLU A 256 -14.24 -28.91 -17.28
CA GLU A 256 -13.71 -29.00 -18.64
C GLU A 256 -14.20 -27.82 -19.50
N LYS A 257 -15.48 -27.45 -19.38
CA LYS A 257 -16.03 -26.28 -20.09
C LYS A 257 -15.36 -24.98 -19.67
N ILE A 258 -15.07 -24.84 -18.38
CA ILE A 258 -14.51 -23.62 -17.78
C ILE A 258 -13.00 -23.52 -18.04
N PHE A 259 -12.22 -24.56 -17.69
CA PHE A 259 -10.76 -24.50 -17.61
C PHE A 259 -10.04 -25.10 -18.82
N ILE A 260 -10.73 -25.85 -19.69
CA ILE A 260 -10.12 -26.41 -20.91
C ILE A 260 -10.68 -25.73 -22.15
N GLN A 261 -12.00 -25.63 -22.25
CA GLN A 261 -12.66 -25.09 -23.44
C GLN A 261 -12.87 -23.57 -23.39
N PHE A 262 -12.69 -22.94 -22.23
CA PHE A 262 -12.96 -21.52 -21.99
C PHE A 262 -14.30 -21.06 -22.60
N SER A 263 -15.34 -21.87 -22.37
CA SER A 263 -16.66 -21.67 -22.97
C SER A 263 -17.26 -20.35 -22.48
N LYS A 264 -17.90 -19.59 -23.38
CA LYS A 264 -18.57 -18.32 -23.06
C LYS A 264 -19.85 -18.47 -22.25
N SER A 265 -20.43 -19.69 -22.24
CA SER A 265 -21.60 -20.01 -21.44
C SER A 265 -21.55 -21.47 -21.03
N ILE A 266 -22.06 -21.74 -19.83
CA ILE A 266 -22.06 -23.05 -19.15
C ILE A 266 -23.43 -23.42 -18.55
N SER A 267 -24.50 -22.75 -18.98
CA SER A 267 -25.86 -22.88 -18.42
C SER A 267 -26.39 -24.32 -18.37
N LYS A 268 -26.06 -25.16 -19.36
CA LYS A 268 -26.50 -26.56 -19.42
C LYS A 268 -25.80 -27.40 -18.34
N GLU A 269 -24.50 -27.20 -18.18
CA GLU A 269 -23.68 -27.87 -17.18
C GLU A 269 -24.09 -27.41 -15.78
N ILE A 270 -24.33 -26.12 -15.56
CA ILE A 270 -24.88 -25.59 -14.30
C ILE A 270 -26.21 -26.28 -13.96
N THR A 271 -27.14 -26.37 -14.90
CA THR A 271 -28.43 -27.05 -14.69
C THR A 271 -28.25 -28.52 -14.30
N THR A 272 -27.26 -29.19 -14.89
CA THR A 272 -26.94 -30.59 -14.55
C THR A 272 -26.42 -30.69 -13.11
N VAL A 273 -25.58 -29.74 -12.69
CA VAL A 273 -25.03 -29.68 -11.33
C VAL A 273 -26.08 -29.29 -10.30
N ILE A 274 -27.01 -28.36 -10.59
CA ILE A 274 -28.10 -28.00 -9.66
C ILE A 274 -28.94 -29.23 -9.28
N ASN A 275 -29.12 -30.18 -10.19
CA ASN A 275 -29.92 -31.40 -9.98
C ASN A 275 -29.21 -32.50 -9.16
N ILE A 276 -28.04 -32.21 -8.60
CA ILE A 276 -27.34 -33.13 -7.69
C ILE A 276 -27.96 -33.02 -6.29
N GLY A 277 -28.49 -34.13 -5.81
CA GLY A 277 -29.11 -34.17 -4.48
C GLY A 277 -30.31 -33.21 -4.38
N SER A 278 -30.72 -32.89 -3.16
CA SER A 278 -31.82 -31.93 -2.94
C SER A 278 -31.34 -30.49 -2.96
N SER A 279 -30.14 -30.23 -2.40
CA SER A 279 -29.51 -28.91 -2.33
C SER A 279 -28.01 -28.93 -2.63
N SER A 280 -27.37 -30.10 -2.52
CA SER A 280 -25.92 -30.29 -2.62
C SER A 280 -25.31 -29.67 -3.87
N GLY A 281 -25.98 -29.85 -5.02
CA GLY A 281 -25.54 -29.27 -6.28
C GLY A 281 -25.49 -27.74 -6.28
N SER A 282 -26.51 -27.11 -5.70
CA SER A 282 -26.57 -25.64 -5.56
C SER A 282 -25.53 -25.16 -4.55
N ASP A 283 -25.33 -25.88 -3.45
CA ASP A 283 -24.34 -25.56 -2.41
C ASP A 283 -22.90 -25.66 -2.96
N MET A 284 -22.59 -26.71 -3.75
CA MET A 284 -21.30 -26.84 -4.46
C MET A 284 -21.05 -25.70 -5.45
N LEU A 285 -22.09 -25.24 -6.17
CA LEU A 285 -21.95 -24.14 -7.12
C LEU A 285 -21.61 -22.81 -6.44
N HIS A 286 -22.11 -22.54 -5.22
CA HIS A 286 -21.65 -21.39 -4.44
C HIS A 286 -20.15 -21.46 -4.15
N GLY A 287 -19.63 -22.66 -3.83
CA GLY A 287 -18.20 -22.88 -3.61
C GLY A 287 -17.35 -22.70 -4.86
N ILE A 288 -17.81 -23.24 -6.00
CA ILE A 288 -17.15 -23.08 -7.31
C ILE A 288 -17.10 -21.60 -7.70
N MET A 289 -18.21 -20.88 -7.52
CA MET A 289 -18.31 -19.44 -7.83
C MET A 289 -17.30 -18.61 -7.05
N ASP A 290 -17.21 -18.81 -5.73
CA ASP A 290 -16.22 -18.11 -4.91
C ASP A 290 -14.79 -18.51 -5.25
N ALA A 291 -14.57 -19.78 -5.60
CA ALA A 291 -13.26 -20.23 -6.05
C ALA A 291 -12.84 -19.56 -7.37
N LEU A 292 -13.76 -19.34 -8.32
CA LEU A 292 -13.49 -18.59 -9.55
C LEU A 292 -13.17 -17.12 -9.27
N TYR A 293 -13.87 -16.50 -8.32
CA TYR A 293 -13.52 -15.16 -7.83
C TYR A 293 -12.10 -15.12 -7.23
N LEU A 294 -11.74 -16.13 -6.45
CA LEU A 294 -10.38 -16.29 -5.92
C LEU A 294 -9.36 -16.60 -7.02
N THR A 295 -9.71 -17.36 -8.06
CA THR A 295 -8.83 -17.62 -9.22
C THR A 295 -8.51 -16.34 -9.98
N HIS A 296 -9.45 -15.42 -10.13
CA HIS A 296 -9.16 -14.08 -10.69
C HIS A 296 -8.12 -13.34 -9.83
N HIS A 297 -8.20 -13.45 -8.50
CA HIS A 297 -7.27 -12.78 -7.60
C HIS A 297 -5.90 -13.48 -7.45
N LEU A 298 -5.88 -14.81 -7.41
CA LEU A 298 -4.70 -15.63 -7.13
C LEU A 298 -3.99 -16.13 -8.39
N GLY A 299 -4.71 -16.23 -9.51
CA GLY A 299 -4.36 -17.03 -10.69
C GLY A 299 -4.12 -16.27 -11.99
N GLU A 300 -4.19 -14.94 -11.97
CA GLU A 300 -3.65 -14.12 -13.05
C GLU A 300 -2.13 -14.01 -12.85
N ALA A 301 -1.38 -14.72 -13.68
CA ALA A 301 0.07 -14.72 -13.63
C ALA A 301 0.58 -13.31 -13.95
N MET A 302 1.10 -12.63 -12.93
CA MET A 302 1.70 -11.32 -13.13
C MET A 302 2.88 -11.42 -14.08
N SER A 303 2.81 -10.68 -15.18
CA SER A 303 3.87 -10.63 -16.18
C SER A 303 4.83 -9.48 -15.86
N THR A 304 6.11 -9.65 -16.21
CA THR A 304 7.11 -8.59 -16.14
C THR A 304 7.52 -8.15 -17.55
N LYS A 305 7.19 -6.91 -17.91
CA LYS A 305 7.65 -6.25 -19.14
C LYS A 305 8.89 -5.44 -18.87
N ILE A 306 9.88 -5.56 -19.77
CA ILE A 306 11.15 -4.84 -19.69
C ILE A 306 11.40 -4.11 -20.99
N VAL A 307 11.76 -2.83 -20.90
CA VAL A 307 12.16 -2.00 -22.03
C VAL A 307 13.43 -1.25 -21.68
N ILE A 308 14.44 -1.32 -22.56
CA ILE A 308 15.70 -0.58 -22.43
C ILE A 308 15.82 0.39 -23.60
N LYS A 309 15.84 1.69 -23.33
CA LYS A 309 16.05 2.73 -24.34
C LYS A 309 17.49 3.24 -24.26
N LYS A 310 18.27 2.94 -25.29
CA LYS A 310 19.70 3.29 -25.35
C LYS A 310 19.92 4.78 -25.47
N ASN A 311 20.95 5.30 -24.80
CA ASN A 311 21.38 6.71 -24.86
C ASN A 311 20.24 7.73 -24.67
N THR A 312 19.26 7.39 -23.84
CA THR A 312 18.09 8.23 -23.57
C THR A 312 18.22 8.75 -22.14
N TYR A 313 18.65 10.00 -22.00
CA TYR A 313 18.89 10.61 -20.70
C TYR A 313 17.69 11.45 -20.24
N PHE A 314 17.27 11.21 -19.00
CA PHE A 314 16.31 12.03 -18.26
C PHE A 314 16.88 12.31 -16.87
N ASP A 315 16.53 13.46 -16.28
CA ASP A 315 16.93 13.77 -14.91
C ASP A 315 16.23 12.83 -13.91
N SER A 316 16.91 12.53 -12.79
CA SER A 316 16.44 11.55 -11.81
C SER A 316 15.10 11.93 -11.18
N VAL A 317 14.83 13.24 -10.99
CA VAL A 317 13.56 13.71 -10.41
C VAL A 317 12.39 13.45 -11.36
N SER A 318 12.56 13.72 -12.65
CA SER A 318 11.58 13.39 -13.69
C SER A 318 11.32 11.89 -13.77
N LEU A 319 12.37 11.07 -13.76
CA LEU A 319 12.21 9.61 -13.81
C LEU A 319 11.52 9.07 -12.57
N MET A 320 11.83 9.59 -11.39
CA MET A 320 11.17 9.20 -10.15
C MET A 320 9.69 9.59 -10.16
N SER A 321 9.36 10.81 -10.61
CA SER A 321 7.96 11.24 -10.76
C SER A 321 7.20 10.36 -11.76
N ILE A 322 7.82 10.01 -12.89
CA ILE A 322 7.23 9.10 -13.88
C ILE A 322 7.07 7.69 -13.29
N SER A 323 8.06 7.20 -12.54
CA SER A 323 7.99 5.91 -11.86
C SER A 323 6.85 5.90 -10.82
N THR A 324 6.67 6.95 -10.03
CA THR A 324 5.55 7.05 -9.06
C THR A 324 4.21 7.05 -9.79
N LYS A 325 4.06 7.86 -10.85
CA LYS A 325 2.82 7.87 -11.67
C LYS A 325 2.57 6.51 -12.35
N ALA A 326 3.64 5.84 -12.78
CA ALA A 326 3.55 4.50 -13.35
C ALA A 326 3.04 3.45 -12.36
N ASN A 327 3.46 3.53 -11.09
CA ASN A 327 2.96 2.66 -10.01
C ASN A 327 1.50 2.94 -9.62
N GLN A 328 0.92 4.07 -10.04
CA GLN A 328 -0.48 4.42 -9.80
C GLN A 328 -1.40 4.02 -10.96
N LEU A 329 -0.86 3.45 -12.05
CA LEU A 329 -1.66 2.95 -13.17
C LEU A 329 -2.43 1.70 -12.75
N GLU A 330 -3.69 1.61 -13.19
CA GLU A 330 -4.53 0.44 -12.97
C GLU A 330 -3.89 -0.80 -13.64
N GLY A 331 -3.80 -1.91 -12.90
CA GLY A 331 -3.16 -3.15 -13.39
C GLY A 331 -1.65 -3.25 -13.17
N VAL A 332 -0.99 -2.18 -12.67
CA VAL A 332 0.43 -2.20 -12.30
C VAL A 332 0.60 -2.54 -10.82
N GLU A 333 1.25 -3.67 -10.53
CA GLU A 333 1.69 -3.99 -9.16
C GLU A 333 2.97 -3.21 -8.83
N GLN A 334 3.91 -3.16 -9.78
CA GLN A 334 5.18 -2.48 -9.60
C GLN A 334 5.77 -2.00 -10.91
N ALA A 335 6.02 -0.70 -11.04
CA ALA A 335 6.76 -0.11 -12.14
C ALA A 335 8.05 0.56 -11.65
N PHE A 336 9.13 0.37 -12.39
CA PHE A 336 10.43 0.97 -12.11
C PHE A 336 10.98 1.63 -13.37
N VAL A 337 11.02 2.96 -13.36
CA VAL A 337 11.50 3.78 -14.47
C VAL A 337 12.74 4.53 -14.00
N ALA A 338 13.92 4.12 -14.47
CA ALA A 338 15.18 4.69 -13.98
C ALA A 338 16.33 4.55 -14.97
N MET A 339 17.36 5.38 -14.82
CA MET A 339 18.64 5.17 -15.52
C MET A 339 19.32 3.89 -15.03
N ALA A 340 19.98 3.17 -15.94
CA ALA A 340 20.71 1.91 -15.68
C ALA A 340 22.02 2.09 -14.89
N THR A 341 21.98 2.84 -13.79
CA THR A 341 23.09 3.01 -12.86
C THR A 341 23.23 1.77 -11.97
N GLU A 342 24.45 1.49 -11.48
CA GLU A 342 24.71 0.37 -10.55
C GLU A 342 23.84 0.43 -9.28
N MET A 343 23.54 1.64 -8.79
CA MET A 343 22.61 1.84 -7.68
C MET A 343 21.20 1.35 -8.01
N ASN A 344 20.65 1.78 -9.16
CA ASN A 344 19.30 1.40 -9.57
C ASN A 344 19.19 -0.08 -9.96
N LYS A 345 20.25 -0.67 -10.52
CA LYS A 345 20.36 -2.13 -10.70
C LYS A 345 20.36 -2.85 -9.35
N GLY A 346 21.02 -2.29 -8.34
CA GLY A 346 20.93 -2.73 -6.95
C GLY A 346 19.50 -2.74 -6.42
N VAL A 347 18.72 -1.70 -6.69
CA VAL A 347 17.30 -1.62 -6.32
C VAL A 347 16.50 -2.73 -7.01
N LEU A 348 16.64 -2.88 -8.33
CA LEU A 348 15.97 -3.95 -9.08
C LEU A 348 16.32 -5.35 -8.56
N ARG A 349 17.57 -5.55 -8.12
CA ARG A 349 18.03 -6.81 -7.53
C ARG A 349 17.28 -7.13 -6.22
N ASN A 350 17.14 -6.13 -5.35
CA ASN A 350 16.42 -6.27 -4.09
C ASN A 350 14.92 -6.51 -4.29
N LEU A 351 14.36 -5.96 -5.38
CA LEU A 351 12.96 -6.15 -5.76
C LEU A 351 12.72 -7.48 -6.51
N GLY A 352 13.76 -8.26 -6.81
CA GLY A 352 13.64 -9.49 -7.59
C GLY A 352 13.29 -9.27 -9.06
N LEU A 353 13.45 -8.05 -9.57
CA LEU A 353 13.09 -7.62 -10.93
C LEU A 353 14.29 -7.51 -11.88
N LEU A 354 15.50 -7.75 -11.38
CA LEU A 354 16.72 -7.64 -12.17
C LEU A 354 16.89 -8.86 -13.08
N THR A 355 16.95 -8.63 -14.39
CA THR A 355 17.24 -9.65 -15.40
C THR A 355 18.65 -9.48 -15.98
N PRO A 356 19.21 -10.52 -16.65
CA PRO A 356 20.52 -10.41 -17.29
C PRO A 356 20.62 -9.26 -18.30
N GLU A 357 19.51 -8.94 -18.99
CA GLU A 357 19.44 -7.84 -19.94
C GLU A 357 19.56 -6.48 -19.24
N LEU A 358 18.87 -6.28 -18.12
CA LEU A 358 18.96 -5.08 -17.28
C LEU A 358 20.34 -4.93 -16.64
N GLU A 359 20.96 -6.04 -16.22
CA GLU A 359 22.31 -6.04 -15.66
C GLU A 359 23.35 -5.55 -16.68
N SER A 360 23.15 -5.90 -17.96
CA SER A 360 24.04 -5.52 -19.08
C SER A 360 23.85 -4.08 -19.59
N ALA A 361 22.80 -3.39 -19.16
CA ALA A 361 22.51 -2.01 -19.58
C ALA A 361 23.59 -1.04 -19.06
N LYS A 362 23.94 -0.02 -19.86
CA LYS A 362 24.98 0.96 -19.51
C LYS A 362 24.38 2.10 -18.71
N ASN A 363 25.16 2.79 -17.88
CA ASN A 363 24.70 3.91 -17.05
C ASN A 363 23.88 5.00 -17.78
N GLY A 364 24.07 5.19 -19.09
CA GLY A 364 23.33 6.15 -19.92
C GLY A 364 22.04 5.62 -20.57
N ASP A 365 21.66 4.36 -20.30
CA ASP A 365 20.45 3.74 -20.82
C ASP A 365 19.29 3.94 -19.84
N LEU A 366 18.08 4.15 -20.36
CA LEU A 366 16.83 4.21 -19.59
C LEU A 366 16.24 2.81 -19.50
N MET A 367 15.90 2.37 -18.29
CA MET A 367 15.20 1.12 -18.02
C MET A 367 13.76 1.43 -17.61
N ILE A 368 12.82 0.72 -18.21
CA ILE A 368 11.40 0.69 -17.82
C ILE A 368 11.08 -0.76 -17.51
N VAL A 369 10.75 -1.05 -16.27
CA VAL A 369 10.35 -2.38 -15.80
C VAL A 369 8.93 -2.27 -15.26
N ILE A 370 8.02 -3.11 -15.73
CA ILE A 370 6.62 -3.11 -15.31
C ILE A 370 6.25 -4.53 -14.94
N LYS A 371 5.86 -4.74 -13.70
CA LYS A 371 5.22 -5.95 -13.21
C LYS A 371 3.74 -5.65 -13.01
N GLY A 372 2.91 -6.27 -13.81
CA GLY A 372 1.47 -6.02 -13.88
C GLY A 372 0.69 -7.30 -14.09
N ALA A 373 -0.65 -7.20 -14.05
CA ALA A 373 -1.51 -8.38 -14.01
C ALA A 373 -1.45 -9.25 -15.27
N SER A 374 -1.08 -8.67 -16.43
CA SER A 374 -0.92 -9.40 -17.69
C SER A 374 0.05 -8.70 -18.66
N ASP A 375 0.49 -9.42 -19.71
CA ASP A 375 1.28 -8.83 -20.80
C ASP A 375 0.55 -7.70 -21.54
N ALA A 376 -0.77 -7.84 -21.74
CA ALA A 376 -1.57 -6.84 -22.43
C ALA A 376 -1.70 -5.54 -21.61
N GLU A 377 -1.91 -5.66 -20.30
CA GLU A 377 -1.93 -4.52 -19.38
C GLU A 377 -0.55 -3.88 -19.23
N ASN A 378 0.52 -4.69 -19.24
CA ASN A 378 1.88 -4.15 -19.27
C ASN A 378 2.16 -3.35 -20.55
N GLU A 379 1.62 -3.77 -21.70
CA GLU A 379 1.76 -3.00 -22.95
C GLU A 379 0.97 -1.69 -22.89
N ALA A 380 -0.26 -1.72 -22.37
CA ALA A 380 -1.06 -0.52 -22.16
C ALA A 380 -0.38 0.45 -21.15
N SER A 381 0.17 -0.10 -20.07
CA SER A 381 0.92 0.64 -19.06
C SER A 381 2.20 1.23 -19.64
N LEU A 382 2.90 0.49 -20.50
CA LEU A 382 4.07 1.01 -21.22
C LEU A 382 3.68 2.20 -22.10
N ILE A 383 2.58 2.13 -22.85
CA ILE A 383 2.09 3.25 -23.67
C ILE A 383 1.77 4.46 -22.77
N ALA A 384 1.05 4.24 -21.66
CA ALA A 384 0.74 5.31 -20.71
C ALA A 384 2.01 5.94 -20.11
N ILE A 385 3.01 5.13 -19.75
CA ILE A 385 4.32 5.59 -19.29
C ILE A 385 5.03 6.41 -20.37
N GLU A 386 4.98 5.97 -21.63
CA GLU A 386 5.51 6.71 -22.78
C GLU A 386 4.79 8.05 -23.03
N GLU A 387 3.48 8.11 -22.77
CA GLU A 387 2.73 9.36 -22.80
C GLU A 387 3.12 10.30 -21.65
N LEU A 388 3.47 9.79 -20.47
CA LEU A 388 3.98 10.61 -19.35
C LEU A 388 5.31 11.31 -19.72
N PHE A 389 6.16 10.66 -20.52
CA PHE A 389 7.34 11.30 -21.09
C PHE A 389 6.98 12.43 -22.08
N SER A 390 5.84 12.31 -22.77
CA SER A 390 5.41 13.20 -23.84
C SER A 390 4.55 14.38 -23.35
N ASN A 391 3.77 14.21 -22.28
CA ASN A 391 2.89 15.25 -21.73
C ASN A 391 3.67 16.38 -21.01
N LYS A 392 4.91 16.14 -20.57
CA LYS A 392 5.83 17.24 -20.19
C LYS A 392 6.20 18.15 -21.37
N ASN A 393 6.13 17.66 -22.61
CA ASN A 393 6.46 18.45 -23.80
C ASN A 393 5.26 19.23 -24.37
N LYS A 394 4.05 19.10 -23.79
CA LYS A 394 2.83 19.79 -24.26
C LYS A 394 2.43 21.02 -23.42
N GLY A 395 3.21 21.38 -22.39
CA GLY A 395 3.19 22.73 -21.83
C GLY A 395 3.89 23.65 -22.83
N GLY A 396 3.16 24.59 -23.44
CA GLY A 396 3.65 25.42 -24.53
C GLY A 396 4.83 26.33 -24.19
N SER A 397 6.04 25.79 -24.16
CA SER A 397 7.27 26.55 -24.34
C SER A 397 7.75 26.37 -25.79
N LYS A 398 8.24 27.47 -26.38
CA LYS A 398 9.05 27.41 -27.61
C LYS A 398 10.11 26.33 -27.42
N HIS A 399 10.49 25.59 -28.47
CA HIS A 399 11.62 24.65 -28.45
C HIS A 399 12.85 25.32 -27.80
N GLU A 400 13.02 25.15 -26.49
CA GLU A 400 14.21 25.60 -25.78
C GLU A 400 15.33 24.63 -26.15
N ALA A 401 16.41 25.18 -26.70
CA ALA A 401 17.57 24.40 -27.08
C ALA A 401 18.11 23.69 -25.83
N LYS A 402 18.28 22.36 -25.93
CA LYS A 402 18.91 21.56 -24.88
C LYS A 402 20.40 21.46 -25.18
N TYR A 403 21.23 21.83 -24.20
CA TYR A 403 22.69 21.76 -24.29
C TYR A 403 23.23 20.62 -23.44
N ALA A 404 24.31 19.99 -23.88
CA ALA A 404 24.92 18.86 -23.17
C ALA A 404 25.83 19.29 -22.01
N THR A 405 26.30 20.54 -22.00
CA THR A 405 27.21 21.07 -20.97
C THR A 405 26.85 22.49 -20.59
N ILE A 406 27.22 22.89 -19.36
CA ILE A 406 27.02 24.26 -18.84
C ILE A 406 27.75 25.28 -19.73
N SER A 407 29.00 25.00 -20.11
CA SER A 407 29.77 25.90 -20.98
C SER A 407 29.10 26.12 -22.33
N SER A 408 28.58 25.05 -22.96
CA SER A 408 27.86 25.18 -24.24
C SER A 408 26.56 25.97 -24.08
N ALA A 409 25.82 25.77 -22.98
CA ALA A 409 24.62 26.55 -22.69
C ALA A 409 24.94 28.05 -22.52
N HIS A 410 25.98 28.37 -21.75
CA HIS A 410 26.38 29.75 -21.48
C HIS A 410 26.87 30.48 -22.74
N GLU A 411 27.60 29.79 -23.63
CA GLU A 411 28.00 30.35 -24.93
C GLU A 411 26.81 30.76 -25.81
N HIS A 412 25.68 30.07 -25.70
CA HIS A 412 24.49 30.34 -26.50
C HIS A 412 23.45 31.22 -25.80
N ILE A 413 23.48 31.27 -24.47
CA ILE A 413 22.59 32.07 -23.62
C ILE A 413 23.48 32.96 -22.75
N VAL A 414 24.11 33.94 -23.39
CA VAL A 414 25.15 34.80 -22.79
C VAL A 414 24.62 35.61 -21.61
N GLU A 415 23.32 35.90 -21.57
CA GLU A 415 22.63 36.60 -20.49
C GLU A 415 22.41 35.75 -19.22
N SER A 416 22.63 34.43 -19.31
CA SER A 416 22.50 33.55 -18.15
C SER A 416 23.56 33.88 -17.09
N ASN A 417 23.13 34.00 -15.83
CA ASN A 417 24.00 34.38 -14.72
C ASN A 417 23.89 33.46 -13.49
N LEU A 418 23.01 32.45 -13.53
CA LEU A 418 22.75 31.51 -12.46
C LEU A 418 22.54 30.10 -13.02
N VAL A 419 23.19 29.11 -12.40
CA VAL A 419 23.06 27.70 -12.74
C VAL A 419 22.44 26.96 -11.55
N VAL A 420 21.35 26.23 -11.81
CA VAL A 420 20.75 25.30 -10.85
C VAL A 420 21.27 23.89 -11.16
N ILE A 421 21.93 23.27 -10.18
CA ILE A 421 22.57 21.95 -10.33
C ILE A 421 21.84 20.94 -9.44
N SER A 422 21.22 19.95 -10.08
CA SER A 422 20.45 18.87 -9.44
C SER A 422 20.85 17.48 -9.98
N VAL A 423 22.14 17.32 -10.33
CA VAL A 423 22.71 16.03 -10.74
C VAL A 423 23.11 15.17 -9.54
N ASN A 424 23.57 13.95 -9.74
CA ASN A 424 24.08 13.12 -8.65
C ASN A 424 25.27 13.82 -7.93
N GLY A 425 25.31 13.77 -6.59
CA GLY A 425 26.31 14.41 -5.74
C GLY A 425 27.76 14.14 -6.15
N ALA A 426 28.05 12.92 -6.64
CA ALA A 426 29.37 12.53 -7.11
C ALA A 426 29.89 13.37 -8.31
N PHE A 427 28.99 13.96 -9.09
CA PHE A 427 29.33 14.86 -10.21
C PHE A 427 29.06 16.33 -9.91
N ALA A 428 28.25 16.62 -8.90
CA ALA A 428 27.70 17.95 -8.66
C ALA A 428 28.80 18.99 -8.34
N ALA A 429 29.82 18.61 -7.58
CA ALA A 429 30.96 19.49 -7.27
C ALA A 429 31.76 19.89 -8.53
N ARG A 430 31.90 18.97 -9.50
CA ARG A 430 32.58 19.25 -10.77
C ARG A 430 31.80 20.28 -11.59
N GLU A 431 30.49 20.06 -11.74
CA GLU A 431 29.63 20.97 -12.51
C GLU A 431 29.55 22.35 -11.85
N ALA A 432 29.48 22.42 -10.52
CA ALA A 432 29.50 23.68 -9.77
C ALA A 432 30.81 24.44 -10.00
N ARG A 433 31.96 23.74 -9.97
CA ARG A 433 33.27 24.35 -10.24
C ARG A 433 33.32 24.94 -11.65
N ILE A 434 32.84 24.19 -12.65
CA ILE A 434 32.77 24.66 -14.04
C ILE A 434 31.91 25.93 -14.13
N ALA A 435 30.74 25.96 -13.50
CA ALA A 435 29.89 27.15 -13.50
C ALA A 435 30.59 28.37 -12.87
N LEU A 436 31.20 28.21 -11.70
CA LEU A 436 31.94 29.29 -11.02
C LEU A 436 33.16 29.78 -11.81
N GLU A 437 33.87 28.87 -12.48
CA GLU A 437 35.00 29.22 -13.36
C GLU A 437 34.55 30.03 -14.58
N ASN A 438 33.30 29.85 -15.04
CA ASN A 438 32.65 30.62 -16.09
C ASN A 438 31.90 31.86 -15.54
N ASP A 439 32.21 32.31 -14.33
CA ASP A 439 31.64 33.51 -13.70
C ASP A 439 30.10 33.47 -13.50
N LEU A 440 29.55 32.27 -13.32
CA LEU A 440 28.13 32.06 -13.05
C LEU A 440 27.87 31.83 -11.56
N ASN A 441 26.78 32.39 -11.06
CA ASN A 441 26.25 32.03 -9.75
C ASN A 441 25.77 30.58 -9.75
N VAL A 442 25.81 29.91 -8.60
CA VAL A 442 25.40 28.51 -8.49
C VAL A 442 24.39 28.32 -7.37
N MET A 443 23.30 27.63 -7.69
CA MET A 443 22.46 26.92 -6.74
C MET A 443 22.70 25.43 -6.87
N LEU A 444 23.32 24.84 -5.85
CA LEU A 444 23.63 23.43 -5.77
C LEU A 444 22.56 22.76 -4.89
N PHE A 445 21.52 22.28 -5.56
CA PHE A 445 20.45 21.51 -4.95
C PHE A 445 20.94 20.12 -4.53
N SER A 446 21.81 19.52 -5.34
CA SER A 446 22.41 18.21 -5.07
C SER A 446 23.01 18.12 -3.68
N ASP A 447 22.67 17.04 -2.98
CA ASP A 447 23.32 16.62 -1.74
C ASP A 447 24.45 15.60 -2.03
N ASN A 448 25.04 14.99 -1.00
CA ASN A 448 26.14 14.03 -1.07
C ASN A 448 27.42 14.60 -1.70
N VAL A 449 27.71 15.87 -1.41
CA VAL A 449 28.96 16.54 -1.75
C VAL A 449 29.87 16.60 -0.52
N SER A 450 31.16 16.34 -0.70
CA SER A 450 32.13 16.35 0.40
C SER A 450 32.23 17.74 1.05
N ILE A 451 32.59 17.78 2.34
CA ILE A 451 32.75 19.06 3.06
C ILE A 451 33.93 19.85 2.47
N GLU A 452 34.96 19.15 2.02
CA GLU A 452 36.15 19.71 1.39
C GLU A 452 35.81 20.38 0.05
N ASP A 453 34.97 19.73 -0.78
CA ASP A 453 34.48 20.33 -2.02
C ASP A 453 33.56 21.52 -1.76
N GLU A 454 32.63 21.42 -0.80
CA GLU A 454 31.77 22.54 -0.40
C GLU A 454 32.61 23.77 -0.01
N LEU A 455 33.60 23.57 0.87
CA LEU A 455 34.48 24.64 1.31
C LEU A 455 35.23 25.27 0.13
N ALA A 456 35.81 24.44 -0.75
CA ALA A 456 36.55 24.92 -1.91
C ALA A 456 35.66 25.71 -2.89
N LEU A 457 34.44 25.25 -3.14
CA LEU A 457 33.47 25.92 -4.02
C LEU A 457 33.02 27.26 -3.44
N LYS A 458 32.69 27.31 -2.15
CA LYS A 458 32.30 28.56 -1.48
C LYS A 458 33.44 29.57 -1.42
N GLN A 459 34.68 29.12 -1.19
CA GLN A 459 35.86 30.00 -1.23
C GLN A 459 36.11 30.54 -2.64
N LEU A 460 35.99 29.70 -3.68
CA LEU A 460 36.12 30.13 -5.06
C LEU A 460 35.08 31.20 -5.42
N ALA A 461 33.81 30.94 -5.12
CA ALA A 461 32.72 31.88 -5.36
C ALA A 461 32.91 33.21 -4.61
N SER A 462 33.27 33.14 -3.32
CA SER A 462 33.55 34.32 -2.49
C SER A 462 34.69 35.17 -3.07
N SER A 463 35.75 34.54 -3.58
CA SER A 463 36.87 35.24 -4.22
C SER A 463 36.49 35.96 -5.52
N LYS A 464 35.43 35.49 -6.19
CA LYS A 464 34.88 36.06 -7.43
C LYS A 464 33.68 36.98 -7.19
N GLY A 465 33.16 37.06 -5.97
CA GLY A 465 31.93 37.81 -5.66
C GLY A 465 30.65 37.15 -6.19
N LEU A 466 30.65 35.81 -6.34
CA LEU A 466 29.52 35.02 -6.84
C LEU A 466 28.78 34.33 -5.68
N LEU A 467 27.50 34.01 -5.89
CA LEU A 467 26.71 33.16 -5.01
C LEU A 467 27.08 31.69 -5.23
N MET A 468 27.33 30.97 -4.13
CA MET A 468 27.42 29.51 -4.08
C MET A 468 26.43 28.99 -3.03
N MET A 469 25.17 28.91 -3.44
CA MET A 469 24.06 28.44 -2.62
C MET A 469 24.09 26.91 -2.56
N GLY A 470 24.37 26.32 -1.40
CA GLY A 470 24.49 24.86 -1.25
C GLY A 470 25.94 24.38 -1.12
N PRO A 471 26.21 23.06 -1.12
CA PRO A 471 25.32 21.93 -1.42
C PRO A 471 24.11 21.80 -0.48
N ASP A 472 23.15 20.94 -0.86
CA ASP A 472 21.90 20.73 -0.11
C ASP A 472 21.15 22.06 0.11
N CYS A 473 21.04 22.86 -0.96
CA CYS A 473 20.23 24.08 -0.96
C CYS A 473 18.88 23.82 -1.61
N GLY A 474 17.89 23.46 -0.80
CA GLY A 474 16.54 23.14 -1.28
C GLY A 474 15.70 24.33 -1.78
N THR A 475 15.96 25.55 -1.30
CA THR A 475 15.08 26.71 -1.50
C THR A 475 15.86 28.00 -1.77
N ALA A 476 15.46 28.72 -2.83
CA ALA A 476 15.86 30.10 -3.09
C ALA A 476 14.72 30.86 -3.80
N ILE A 477 14.66 32.18 -3.65
CA ILE A 477 13.77 33.07 -4.42
C ILE A 477 14.61 34.26 -4.88
N ILE A 478 15.03 34.23 -6.15
CA ILE A 478 15.91 35.26 -6.72
C ILE A 478 15.11 36.09 -7.72
N ASN A 479 15.02 37.40 -7.49
CA ASN A 479 14.22 38.33 -8.31
C ASN A 479 12.76 37.87 -8.50
N GLY A 480 12.17 37.21 -7.49
CA GLY A 480 10.80 36.67 -7.54
C GLY A 480 10.67 35.29 -8.17
N ALA A 481 11.72 34.75 -8.78
CA ALA A 481 11.74 33.38 -9.27
C ALA A 481 12.10 32.42 -8.13
N ALA A 482 11.14 31.60 -7.72
CA ALA A 482 11.38 30.49 -6.81
C ALA A 482 12.16 29.38 -7.52
N LEU A 483 13.21 28.86 -6.87
CA LEU A 483 14.10 27.84 -7.41
C LEU A 483 14.03 26.58 -6.55
N CYS A 484 14.01 25.42 -7.21
CA CYS A 484 13.83 24.10 -6.59
C CYS A 484 12.53 24.03 -5.77
N PHE A 485 12.61 23.82 -4.45
CA PHE A 485 11.44 23.87 -3.58
C PHE A 485 11.20 25.31 -3.12
N GLY A 486 10.10 25.91 -3.53
CA GLY A 486 9.78 27.27 -3.14
C GLY A 486 8.34 27.67 -3.44
N ASN A 487 7.86 28.68 -2.72
CA ASN A 487 6.49 29.16 -2.84
C ASN A 487 6.43 30.41 -3.73
N ALA A 488 5.34 30.57 -4.46
CA ALA A 488 5.01 31.83 -5.09
C ALA A 488 4.70 32.86 -4.00
N VAL A 489 5.51 33.92 -3.89
CA VAL A 489 5.36 34.97 -2.88
C VAL A 489 5.33 36.35 -3.54
N ARG A 490 4.82 37.35 -2.82
CA ARG A 490 4.77 38.72 -3.32
C ARG A 490 6.18 39.30 -3.33
N ARG A 491 6.52 40.04 -4.38
CA ARG A 491 7.71 40.91 -4.38
C ARG A 491 7.57 41.97 -3.29
N GLY A 492 8.66 42.30 -2.63
CA GLY A 492 8.72 43.34 -1.62
C GLY A 492 10.16 43.65 -1.21
N ASN A 493 10.34 44.19 -0.01
CA ASN A 493 11.62 44.75 0.46
C ASN A 493 12.25 43.97 1.63
N ILE A 494 11.79 42.76 1.91
CA ILE A 494 12.37 41.91 2.95
C ILE A 494 13.27 40.84 2.31
N GLY A 495 14.55 40.87 2.65
CA GLY A 495 15.53 39.88 2.23
C GLY A 495 15.67 38.76 3.25
N ILE A 496 15.77 37.51 2.82
CA ILE A 496 15.95 36.33 3.67
C ILE A 496 17.27 35.65 3.31
N ILE A 497 18.04 35.27 4.32
CA ILE A 497 19.23 34.42 4.17
C ILE A 497 19.06 33.20 5.05
N GLY A 498 19.05 32.02 4.42
CA GLY A 498 18.58 30.80 5.06
C GLY A 498 19.52 29.62 4.95
N ALA A 499 19.98 29.09 6.08
CA ALA A 499 20.58 27.75 6.20
C ALA A 499 19.50 26.73 6.64
N SER A 500 18.32 26.83 6.03
CA SER A 500 17.14 26.00 6.31
C SER A 500 16.15 26.13 5.15
N GLY A 501 15.86 25.02 4.45
CA GLY A 501 14.94 25.04 3.29
C GLY A 501 13.51 25.39 3.70
N THR A 502 12.82 24.45 4.34
CA THR A 502 11.41 24.64 4.76
C THR A 502 11.21 25.73 5.80
N GLY A 503 12.23 26.08 6.59
CA GLY A 503 12.17 27.26 7.47
C GLY A 503 12.15 28.57 6.69
N SER A 504 12.93 28.67 5.61
CA SER A 504 12.91 29.84 4.73
C SER A 504 11.60 29.93 3.94
N GLN A 505 11.02 28.79 3.55
CA GLN A 505 9.67 28.75 2.97
C GLN A 505 8.63 29.24 3.98
N GLU A 506 8.59 28.70 5.20
CA GLU A 506 7.68 29.16 6.27
C GLU A 506 7.80 30.66 6.49
N LEU A 507 9.04 31.17 6.61
CA LEU A 507 9.29 32.57 6.83
C LEU A 507 8.77 33.44 5.68
N SER A 508 9.02 33.04 4.43
CA SER A 508 8.56 33.81 3.27
C SER A 508 7.04 33.78 3.09
N VAL A 509 6.40 32.62 3.37
CA VAL A 509 4.94 32.48 3.38
C VAL A 509 4.31 33.32 4.49
N ARG A 510 4.86 33.33 5.70
CA ARG A 510 4.36 34.16 6.81
C ARG A 510 4.53 35.65 6.56
N ILE A 511 5.66 36.06 5.96
CA ILE A 511 5.84 37.47 5.53
C ILE A 511 4.79 37.85 4.49
N HIS A 512 4.53 36.96 3.52
CA HIS A 512 3.48 37.16 2.54
C HIS A 512 2.10 37.25 3.21
N GLU A 513 1.77 36.36 4.14
CA GLU A 513 0.49 36.38 4.85
C GLU A 513 0.29 37.67 5.63
N PHE A 514 1.33 38.19 6.29
CA PHE A 514 1.31 39.45 7.04
C PHE A 514 1.40 40.71 6.17
N GLY A 515 1.14 40.64 4.87
CA GLY A 515 1.11 41.83 4.01
C GLY A 515 2.49 42.29 3.50
N GLY A 516 3.60 41.69 3.95
CA GLY A 516 4.96 41.96 3.46
C GLY A 516 5.31 41.23 2.16
N GLY A 517 6.51 41.44 1.62
CA GLY A 517 6.97 40.78 0.40
C GLY A 517 8.49 40.58 0.36
N ILE A 518 8.94 39.68 -0.49
CA ILE A 518 10.33 39.23 -0.54
C ILE A 518 11.11 39.96 -1.64
N SER A 519 12.25 40.56 -1.26
CA SER A 519 13.24 41.10 -2.20
C SER A 519 14.14 39.99 -2.73
N GLN A 520 14.71 39.17 -1.85
CA GLN A 520 15.48 37.98 -2.22
C GLN A 520 15.35 36.95 -1.09
N LEU A 521 15.39 35.67 -1.41
CA LEU A 521 15.58 34.57 -0.47
C LEU A 521 16.80 33.77 -0.95
N ILE A 522 17.90 33.88 -0.22
CA ILE A 522 19.18 33.24 -0.55
C ILE A 522 19.39 32.06 0.39
N GLY A 523 19.29 30.84 -0.16
CA GLY A 523 19.64 29.63 0.57
C GLY A 523 21.15 29.44 0.62
N THR A 524 21.70 29.04 1.77
CA THR A 524 23.17 28.91 1.95
C THR A 524 23.66 27.46 1.88
N GLY A 525 22.74 26.49 1.92
CA GLY A 525 23.02 25.08 2.19
C GLY A 525 23.02 24.77 3.69
N GLY A 526 22.57 23.56 4.05
CA GLY A 526 22.33 23.17 5.45
C GLY A 526 23.59 23.19 6.34
N ARG A 527 24.77 22.99 5.76
CA ARG A 527 26.06 22.91 6.49
C ARG A 527 26.81 24.23 6.57
N ASP A 528 26.30 25.32 5.99
CA ASP A 528 27.04 26.58 5.88
C ASP A 528 27.50 27.13 7.23
N LEU A 529 26.65 27.03 8.26
CA LEU A 529 26.96 27.50 9.62
C LEU A 529 27.69 26.47 10.50
N SER A 530 28.18 25.38 9.91
CA SER A 530 29.09 24.46 10.60
C SER A 530 30.46 25.10 10.81
N GLU A 531 31.21 24.61 11.79
CA GLU A 531 32.55 25.12 12.09
C GLU A 531 33.52 24.94 10.90
N LYS A 532 33.39 23.85 10.14
CA LYS A 532 34.26 23.56 8.99
C LYS A 532 34.04 24.50 7.81
N ILE A 533 32.80 24.93 7.56
CA ILE A 533 32.48 25.84 6.45
C ILE A 533 32.62 27.30 6.86
N GLY A 534 32.22 27.65 8.09
CA GLY A 534 32.50 28.96 8.68
C GLY A 534 31.57 30.10 8.23
N GLY A 535 30.38 29.76 7.72
CA GLY A 535 29.31 30.69 7.35
C GLY A 535 29.65 31.59 6.16
N ILE A 536 30.44 31.10 5.20
CA ILE A 536 30.93 31.89 4.07
C ILE A 536 29.74 32.46 3.28
N MET A 537 28.80 31.59 2.89
CA MET A 537 27.68 32.01 2.04
C MET A 537 26.70 32.92 2.80
N MET A 538 26.43 32.64 4.08
CA MET A 538 25.61 33.51 4.94
C MET A 538 26.20 34.94 5.03
N LEU A 539 27.51 35.06 5.23
CA LEU A 539 28.19 36.34 5.37
C LEU A 539 28.27 37.11 4.05
N ASP A 540 28.48 36.42 2.94
CA ASP A 540 28.52 37.07 1.62
C ASP A 540 27.12 37.48 1.17
N ALA A 541 26.10 36.64 1.38
CA ALA A 541 24.70 37.00 1.16
C ALA A 541 24.30 38.22 2.00
N LEU A 542 24.75 38.33 3.26
CA LEU A 542 24.47 39.48 4.12
C LEU A 542 25.03 40.78 3.53
N LYS A 543 26.26 40.75 3.02
CA LYS A 543 26.86 41.92 2.33
C LYS A 543 26.09 42.27 1.06
N MET A 544 25.67 41.26 0.29
CA MET A 544 24.92 41.47 -0.97
C MET A 544 23.55 42.09 -0.70
N LEU A 545 22.80 41.58 0.29
CA LEU A 545 21.51 42.16 0.68
C LEU A 545 21.64 43.51 1.37
N GLU A 546 22.74 43.76 2.08
CA GLU A 546 23.05 45.10 2.60
C GLU A 546 23.26 46.11 1.45
N ALA A 547 23.87 45.68 0.35
CA ALA A 547 24.11 46.52 -0.83
C ALA A 547 22.91 46.61 -1.80
N ASP A 548 21.92 45.73 -1.68
CA ASP A 548 20.74 45.70 -2.57
C ASP A 548 19.72 46.79 -2.22
N ASP A 549 19.55 47.79 -3.09
CA ASP A 549 18.62 48.90 -2.87
C ASP A 549 17.15 48.48 -2.74
N GLU A 550 16.75 47.32 -3.27
CA GLU A 550 15.38 46.79 -3.09
C GLU A 550 15.16 46.19 -1.71
N THR A 551 16.22 45.80 -1.00
CA THR A 551 16.13 45.21 0.34
C THR A 551 16.19 46.31 1.40
N SER A 552 15.19 46.39 2.28
CA SER A 552 15.12 47.32 3.41
C SER A 552 15.30 46.63 4.77
N VAL A 553 14.88 45.37 4.90
CA VAL A 553 14.98 44.56 6.14
C VAL A 553 15.56 43.20 5.78
N ILE A 554 16.44 42.65 6.63
CA ILE A 554 17.07 41.35 6.42
C ILE A 554 16.65 40.38 7.52
N VAL A 555 16.35 39.14 7.16
CA VAL A 555 16.09 38.05 8.11
C VAL A 555 17.09 36.93 7.91
N LEU A 556 17.79 36.55 8.97
CA LEU A 556 18.69 35.40 9.02
C LEU A 556 17.95 34.23 9.67
N ILE A 557 17.92 33.08 9.01
CA ILE A 557 17.27 31.87 9.54
C ILE A 557 18.17 30.64 9.42
N SER A 558 18.28 29.87 10.49
CA SER A 558 18.98 28.59 10.48
C SER A 558 18.57 27.69 11.65
N LYS A 559 18.94 26.40 11.56
CA LYS A 559 19.13 25.55 12.75
C LYS A 559 20.25 26.13 13.65
N PRO A 560 20.45 25.64 14.90
CA PRO A 560 21.47 26.16 15.79
C PRO A 560 22.86 26.14 15.13
N PRO A 561 23.51 27.31 14.92
CA PRO A 561 24.84 27.38 14.33
C PRO A 561 25.93 26.91 15.30
N ALA A 562 27.11 26.57 14.76
CA ALA A 562 28.29 26.38 15.60
C ALA A 562 28.62 27.68 16.38
N PRO A 563 28.94 27.64 17.69
CA PRO A 563 29.05 28.85 18.52
C PRO A 563 30.02 29.92 17.96
N ALA A 564 31.18 29.50 17.45
CA ALA A 564 32.16 30.42 16.86
C ALA A 564 31.63 31.10 15.59
N VAL A 565 30.88 30.37 14.76
CA VAL A 565 30.27 30.89 13.53
C VAL A 565 29.10 31.81 13.86
N ALA A 566 28.28 31.45 14.85
CA ALA A 566 27.22 32.29 15.38
C ALA A 566 27.74 33.67 15.79
N GLN A 567 28.82 33.70 16.57
CA GLN A 567 29.46 34.95 16.99
C GLN A 567 29.92 35.78 15.79
N LYS A 568 30.55 35.16 14.79
CA LYS A 568 31.01 35.83 13.57
C LYS A 568 29.86 36.45 12.78
N VAL A 569 28.77 35.70 12.58
CA VAL A 569 27.56 36.15 11.86
C VAL A 569 26.89 37.30 12.62
N LEU A 570 26.71 37.17 13.93
CA LEU A 570 26.07 38.20 14.76
C LEU A 570 26.88 39.50 14.80
N LEU A 571 28.21 39.42 14.86
CA LEU A 571 29.08 40.60 14.78
C LEU A 571 28.96 41.34 13.44
N GLN A 572 28.72 40.63 12.35
CA GLN A 572 28.49 41.25 11.05
C GLN A 572 27.07 41.80 10.93
N ALA A 573 26.07 41.09 11.43
CA ALA A 573 24.68 41.54 11.46
C ALA A 573 24.51 42.82 12.29
N GLU A 574 25.22 42.95 13.40
CA GLU A 574 25.23 44.17 14.24
C GLU A 574 25.84 45.38 13.52
N LYS A 575 26.74 45.17 12.55
CA LYS A 575 27.34 46.24 11.75
C LYS A 575 26.53 46.58 10.50
N CYS A 576 25.48 45.82 10.20
CA CYS A 576 24.66 46.03 9.03
C CYS A 576 23.90 47.35 9.16
N LYS A 577 23.87 48.14 8.08
CA LYS A 577 23.14 49.41 8.00
C LYS A 577 21.62 49.21 7.96
N LYS A 578 21.17 48.03 7.57
CA LYS A 578 19.75 47.66 7.47
C LYS A 578 19.34 46.88 8.71
N PRO A 579 18.08 47.04 9.20
CA PRO A 579 17.57 46.23 10.29
C PRO A 579 17.67 44.73 9.98
N VAL A 580 18.20 43.96 10.93
CA VAL A 580 18.36 42.50 10.83
C VAL A 580 17.52 41.80 11.92
N VAL A 581 16.76 40.80 11.50
CA VAL A 581 16.06 39.85 12.39
C VAL A 581 16.78 38.51 12.34
N VAL A 582 17.11 37.91 13.48
CA VAL A 582 17.81 36.62 13.56
C VAL A 582 16.90 35.57 14.18
N CYS A 583 16.73 34.45 13.49
CA CYS A 583 15.97 33.29 13.92
C CYS A 583 16.86 32.04 13.89
N PHE A 584 17.53 31.76 15.01
CA PHE A 584 18.25 30.49 15.21
C PHE A 584 17.34 29.53 15.98
N LEU A 585 16.67 28.63 15.25
CA LEU A 585 15.64 27.76 15.80
C LEU A 585 16.24 26.79 16.82
N GLY A 586 15.58 26.59 17.96
CA GLY A 586 16.04 25.66 19.00
C GLY A 586 17.25 26.14 19.81
N GLN A 587 17.71 27.37 19.62
CA GLN A 587 18.82 27.95 20.39
C GLN A 587 18.39 28.21 21.85
N ASN A 588 19.02 27.51 22.80
CA ASN A 588 18.81 27.74 24.24
C ASN A 588 19.52 29.00 24.77
N GLN A 589 20.49 29.53 24.01
CA GLN A 589 21.19 30.76 24.38
C GLN A 589 20.25 31.96 24.24
N HIS A 590 20.09 32.70 25.34
CA HIS A 590 19.36 33.96 25.34
C HIS A 590 20.22 35.08 24.75
N TYR A 591 19.91 35.47 23.51
CA TYR A 591 20.42 36.71 22.93
C TYR A 591 19.46 37.86 23.24
N THR A 592 20.04 39.03 23.51
CA THR A 592 19.29 40.27 23.76
C THR A 592 19.26 41.13 22.51
N ASP A 593 18.09 41.71 22.22
CA ASP A 593 17.93 42.67 21.13
C ASP A 593 18.92 43.86 21.29
N LYS A 594 19.41 44.37 20.16
CA LYS A 594 20.30 45.52 20.04
C LYS A 594 19.77 46.49 18.98
N PRO A 595 20.21 47.76 18.97
CA PRO A 595 19.86 48.68 17.87
C PRO A 595 20.21 48.07 16.51
N GLY A 596 19.22 47.94 15.63
CA GLY A 596 19.37 47.35 14.30
C GLY A 596 19.41 45.81 14.25
N LEU A 597 19.43 45.11 15.37
CA LEU A 597 19.51 43.64 15.43
C LEU A 597 18.51 43.07 16.45
N THR A 598 17.53 42.31 15.97
CA THR A 598 16.50 41.70 16.83
C THR A 598 16.47 40.18 16.70
N PHE A 599 16.08 39.48 17.77
CA PHE A 599 16.06 38.03 17.81
C PHE A 599 14.64 37.49 17.86
N ALA A 600 14.40 36.39 17.16
CA ALA A 600 13.16 35.64 17.18
C ALA A 600 13.43 34.17 17.53
N LYS A 601 12.48 33.55 18.23
CA LYS A 601 12.56 32.15 18.68
C LYS A 601 11.89 31.17 17.73
N ALA A 602 11.03 31.67 16.84
CA ALA A 602 10.24 30.88 15.91
C ALA A 602 10.04 31.64 14.60
N THR A 603 9.77 30.91 13.51
CA THR A 603 9.59 31.46 12.16
C THR A 603 8.48 32.52 12.09
N LYS A 604 7.30 32.26 12.65
CA LYS A 604 6.19 33.23 12.68
C LYS A 604 6.56 34.52 13.40
N GLN A 605 7.28 34.43 14.52
CA GLN A 605 7.75 35.62 15.25
C GLN A 605 8.78 36.40 14.44
N ALA A 606 9.68 35.71 13.73
CA ALA A 606 10.67 36.34 12.86
C ALA A 606 10.00 37.09 11.70
N ALA A 607 9.00 36.46 11.05
CA ALA A 607 8.20 37.08 10.00
C ALA A 607 7.48 38.33 10.49
N LEU A 608 6.81 38.24 11.65
CA LEU A 608 6.13 39.38 12.26
C LEU A 608 7.10 40.54 12.52
N LYS A 609 8.22 40.29 13.21
CA LYS A 609 9.24 41.32 13.47
C LYS A 609 9.75 41.97 12.18
N ALA A 610 10.01 41.18 11.14
CA ALA A 610 10.49 41.68 9.86
C ALA A 610 9.46 42.58 9.17
N VAL A 611 8.18 42.19 9.19
CA VAL A 611 7.08 42.96 8.62
C VAL A 611 6.82 44.27 9.37
N LEU A 612 6.87 44.26 10.71
CA LEU A 612 6.71 45.48 11.49
C LEU A 612 7.82 46.51 11.20
N LEU A 613 9.04 46.04 10.90
CA LEU A 613 10.17 46.89 10.53
C LEU A 613 10.00 47.56 9.16
N THR A 614 9.08 47.09 8.30
CA THR A 614 8.76 47.77 7.02
C THR A 614 7.71 48.88 7.17
N GLY A 615 7.12 49.02 8.36
CA GLY A 615 6.09 50.02 8.67
C GLY A 615 4.66 49.49 8.64
N ILE A 616 4.45 48.20 8.35
CA ILE A 616 3.15 47.56 8.54
C ILE A 616 2.84 47.51 10.04
N LYS A 617 1.60 47.85 10.43
CA LYS A 617 1.21 47.91 11.83
C LYS A 617 0.66 46.58 12.31
N GLU A 618 0.98 46.21 13.54
CA GLU A 618 0.51 44.96 14.16
C GLU A 618 -1.02 44.89 14.27
N GLU A 619 -1.69 46.03 14.47
CA GLU A 619 -3.17 46.14 14.57
C GLU A 619 -3.91 45.73 13.30
N ASP A 620 -3.23 45.73 12.15
CA ASP A 620 -3.80 45.37 10.85
C ASP A 620 -3.61 43.87 10.50
N LEU A 621 -2.94 43.10 11.38
CA LEU A 621 -2.55 41.72 11.10
C LEU A 621 -3.45 40.70 11.81
N ASP A 622 -3.90 39.68 11.08
CA ASP A 622 -4.44 38.48 11.70
C ASP A 622 -3.29 37.58 12.17
N LEU A 623 -2.96 37.67 13.45
CA LEU A 623 -1.90 36.85 14.04
C LEU A 623 -2.33 35.41 14.29
N HIS A 624 -3.58 35.03 14.02
CA HIS A 624 -4.14 33.71 14.30
C HIS A 624 -3.75 33.19 15.69
N PRO A 625 -4.31 33.76 16.78
CA PRO A 625 -4.01 33.31 18.13
C PRO A 625 -4.43 31.86 18.35
N LEU A 626 -3.88 31.22 19.38
CA LEU A 626 -4.26 29.84 19.72
C LEU A 626 -5.75 29.73 20.03
N ASN A 627 -6.39 28.74 19.40
CA ASN A 627 -7.81 28.45 19.59
C ASN A 627 -7.99 27.59 20.86
N TRP A 628 -8.11 28.25 22.02
CA TRP A 628 -8.34 27.59 23.32
C TRP A 628 -9.62 26.75 23.36
N PRO A 629 -10.78 27.22 22.85
CA PRO A 629 -11.98 26.38 22.78
C PRO A 629 -11.77 25.06 22.04
N LEU A 630 -11.06 25.09 20.90
CA LEU A 630 -10.70 23.87 20.15
C LEU A 630 -9.78 22.95 20.96
N ILE A 631 -8.80 23.51 21.67
CA ILE A 631 -7.92 22.74 22.57
C ILE A 631 -8.73 21.99 23.62
N GLU A 632 -9.67 22.68 24.28
CA GLU A 632 -10.53 22.09 25.30
C GLU A 632 -11.45 20.99 24.72
N GLU A 633 -12.03 21.24 23.54
CA GLU A 633 -12.87 20.28 22.83
C GLU A 633 -12.11 19.00 22.49
N VAL A 634 -10.92 19.11 21.89
CA VAL A 634 -10.09 17.96 21.54
C VAL A 634 -9.68 17.18 22.79
N ARG A 635 -9.20 17.88 23.84
CA ARG A 635 -8.81 17.25 25.11
C ARG A 635 -9.93 16.42 25.73
N ALA A 636 -11.17 16.92 25.68
CA ALA A 636 -12.34 16.25 26.22
C ALA A 636 -12.68 14.95 25.49
N LYS A 637 -12.33 14.84 24.19
CA LYS A 637 -12.59 13.65 23.36
C LYS A 637 -11.54 12.55 23.52
N LEU A 638 -10.32 12.90 23.92
CA LEU A 638 -9.25 11.91 24.12
C LEU A 638 -9.57 10.99 25.31
N LYS A 639 -9.05 9.75 25.31
CA LYS A 639 -9.04 8.86 26.47
C LYS A 639 -7.83 9.12 27.40
N PRO A 640 -7.78 8.62 28.65
CA PRO A 640 -6.63 8.81 29.53
C PRO A 640 -5.31 8.22 29.00
N GLU A 641 -5.38 7.17 28.20
CA GLU A 641 -4.22 6.47 27.62
C GLU A 641 -3.60 7.25 26.45
N GLN A 642 -4.39 8.12 25.81
CA GLN A 642 -3.99 8.93 24.65
C GLN A 642 -3.16 10.14 25.07
N LYS A 643 -1.86 9.93 25.25
CA LYS A 643 -0.95 10.90 25.86
C LYS A 643 0.09 11.47 24.90
N TYR A 644 0.28 10.85 23.74
CA TYR A 644 1.45 11.15 22.93
C TYR A 644 1.15 11.83 21.59
N ILE A 645 2.15 12.57 21.14
CA ILE A 645 2.17 13.26 19.85
C ILE A 645 2.92 12.36 18.86
N ARG A 646 2.42 12.27 17.63
CA ARG A 646 3.10 11.64 16.49
C ARG A 646 3.24 12.65 15.36
N GLY A 647 4.40 13.27 15.24
CA GLY A 647 4.74 14.19 14.15
C GLY A 647 5.28 13.45 12.94
N LEU A 648 4.62 13.59 11.79
CA LEU A 648 5.00 12.97 10.53
C LEU A 648 5.27 14.06 9.49
N PHE A 649 6.47 14.64 9.52
CA PHE A 649 6.80 15.83 8.74
C PHE A 649 7.55 15.49 7.45
N CYS A 650 7.27 16.21 6.36
CA CYS A 650 8.12 16.24 5.17
C CYS A 650 9.10 17.42 5.17
N GLY A 651 8.85 18.45 5.98
CA GLY A 651 9.73 19.59 6.17
C GLY A 651 10.47 19.55 7.50
N GLY A 652 11.79 19.37 7.44
CA GLY A 652 12.61 19.23 8.65
C GLY A 652 12.56 20.42 9.62
N THR A 653 12.47 21.65 9.12
CA THR A 653 12.37 22.81 10.03
C THR A 653 10.98 22.96 10.65
N LEU A 654 9.93 22.50 9.97
CA LEU A 654 8.57 22.43 10.52
C LEU A 654 8.50 21.36 11.61
N CYS A 655 9.22 20.25 11.41
CA CYS A 655 9.44 19.20 12.41
C CYS A 655 10.16 19.76 13.64
N ASP A 656 11.30 20.44 13.44
CA ASP A 656 12.10 21.07 14.51
C ASP A 656 11.24 22.02 15.34
N GLU A 657 10.51 22.94 14.71
CA GLU A 657 9.71 23.94 15.42
C GLU A 657 8.58 23.28 16.26
N SER A 658 7.93 22.26 15.70
CA SER A 658 6.90 21.49 16.41
C SER A 658 7.48 20.67 17.57
N MET A 659 8.65 20.07 17.38
CA MET A 659 9.38 19.33 18.41
C MET A 659 9.83 20.26 19.54
N PHE A 660 10.37 21.44 19.23
CA PHE A 660 10.79 22.42 20.25
C PHE A 660 9.61 22.96 21.06
N ALA A 661 8.45 23.16 20.42
CA ALA A 661 7.23 23.51 21.14
C ALA A 661 6.88 22.42 22.18
N ALA A 662 6.96 21.13 21.81
CA ALA A 662 6.72 20.02 22.72
C ALA A 662 7.78 19.93 23.85
N LEU A 663 9.07 20.10 23.52
CA LEU A 663 10.18 20.07 24.50
C LEU A 663 10.07 21.16 25.58
N ALA A 664 9.39 22.28 25.27
CA ALA A 664 9.13 23.33 26.27
C ALA A 664 8.19 22.87 27.41
N LYS A 665 7.50 21.74 27.25
CA LYS A 665 6.51 21.22 28.21
C LYS A 665 6.76 19.77 28.63
N TYR A 666 7.35 18.94 27.75
CA TYR A 666 7.56 17.52 27.98
C TYR A 666 9.05 17.18 27.99
N PRO A 667 9.55 16.41 28.99
CA PRO A 667 10.94 15.98 29.03
C PRO A 667 11.24 14.83 28.05
N ASP A 668 10.22 14.03 27.71
CA ASP A 668 10.34 12.80 26.93
C ASP A 668 9.90 13.00 25.46
N VAL A 669 10.71 13.68 24.66
CA VAL A 669 10.44 13.91 23.23
C VAL A 669 11.53 13.30 22.36
N TYR A 670 11.14 12.34 21.52
CA TYR A 670 12.01 11.55 20.66
C TYR A 670 11.91 11.99 19.19
N SER A 671 12.99 11.83 18.44
CA SER A 671 13.04 12.13 17.00
C SER A 671 14.22 11.44 16.32
N ASN A 672 14.18 11.28 14.99
CA ASN A 672 15.38 10.95 14.21
C ASN A 672 16.38 12.13 14.20
N ILE A 673 15.87 13.37 14.22
CA ILE A 673 16.68 14.59 14.20
C ILE A 673 16.95 15.20 15.59
N GLN A 674 16.75 14.43 16.67
CA GLN A 674 16.94 14.92 18.05
C GLN A 674 18.39 15.42 18.26
N PRO A 675 18.62 16.69 18.69
CA PRO A 675 19.94 17.19 19.10
C PRO A 675 20.64 16.41 20.22
N ASN A 676 19.92 15.99 21.26
CA ASN A 676 20.38 15.11 22.34
C ASN A 676 20.32 13.64 21.90
N PRO A 677 21.48 12.95 21.81
CA PRO A 677 21.56 11.54 21.40
C PRO A 677 20.75 10.55 22.25
N GLU A 678 20.48 10.85 23.54
CA GLU A 678 19.69 9.95 24.41
C GLU A 678 18.25 9.78 23.93
N TYR A 679 17.68 10.82 23.32
CA TYR A 679 16.31 10.83 22.83
C TYR A 679 16.24 10.63 21.30
N ARG A 680 17.36 10.30 20.66
CA ARG A 680 17.35 9.91 19.25
C ARG A 680 16.78 8.50 19.09
N LEU A 681 15.89 8.31 18.13
CA LEU A 681 15.30 7.00 17.86
C LEU A 681 16.38 6.01 17.38
N LYS A 682 16.40 4.82 17.98
CA LYS A 682 17.28 3.72 17.57
C LYS A 682 16.68 2.87 16.46
N ASP A 683 15.36 2.71 16.49
CA ASP A 683 14.59 2.05 15.45
C ASP A 683 13.63 3.08 14.85
N LEU A 684 13.90 3.50 13.62
CA LEU A 684 13.12 4.51 12.92
C LEU A 684 11.68 4.06 12.63
N ASN A 685 11.41 2.75 12.64
CA ASN A 685 10.08 2.21 12.40
C ASN A 685 9.19 2.19 13.65
N LYS A 686 9.72 2.59 14.81
CA LYS A 686 8.99 2.53 16.08
C LYS A 686 9.00 3.87 16.81
N SER A 687 7.81 4.42 17.04
CA SER A 687 7.64 5.61 17.88
C SER A 687 7.78 5.26 19.37
N ILE A 688 8.26 6.24 20.14
CA ILE A 688 8.44 6.16 21.59
C ILE A 688 7.91 7.46 22.20
N LYS A 689 6.94 7.35 23.13
CA LYS A 689 6.33 8.53 23.81
C LYS A 689 6.00 9.64 22.82
N HIS A 690 6.30 10.93 23.05
CA HIS A 690 6.16 11.94 22.00
C HIS A 690 7.24 11.71 20.93
N THR A 691 6.84 11.53 19.67
CA THR A 691 7.78 11.27 18.57
C THR A 691 7.53 12.24 17.42
N PHE A 692 8.60 12.84 16.90
CA PHE A 692 8.60 13.73 15.74
C PHE A 692 9.56 13.18 14.69
N LEU A 693 9.06 12.87 13.49
CA LEU A 693 9.84 12.32 12.40
C LEU A 693 9.95 13.35 11.29
N ASP A 694 11.19 13.65 10.92
CA ASP A 694 11.49 14.33 9.68
C ASP A 694 11.78 13.27 8.60
N PHE A 695 10.81 13.05 7.71
CA PHE A 695 10.97 12.14 6.59
C PHE A 695 11.85 12.69 5.48
N GLY A 696 12.20 13.98 5.53
CA GLY A 696 13.11 14.62 4.59
C GLY A 696 14.57 14.33 4.86
N ASP A 697 14.87 13.86 6.07
CA ASP A 697 16.21 13.47 6.52
C ASP A 697 16.76 12.26 5.75
N ASP A 698 18.08 12.19 5.60
CA ASP A 698 18.81 11.16 4.85
C ASP A 698 18.45 9.73 5.29
N ASP A 699 18.13 9.57 6.58
CA ASP A 699 17.65 8.31 7.17
C ASP A 699 16.42 7.72 6.44
N PHE A 700 15.60 8.56 5.79
CA PHE A 700 14.39 8.16 5.08
C PHE A 700 14.45 8.34 3.56
N THR A 701 15.39 9.14 3.04
CA THR A 701 15.47 9.53 1.62
C THR A 701 16.58 8.81 0.85
N ASN A 702 17.42 8.01 1.51
CA ASN A 702 18.45 7.23 0.81
C ASN A 702 17.86 6.26 -0.24
N GLY A 703 18.09 6.54 -1.52
CA GLY A 703 17.55 5.78 -2.65
C GLY A 703 16.05 5.95 -2.88
N LYS A 704 15.41 6.93 -2.23
CA LYS A 704 13.97 7.21 -2.32
C LYS A 704 13.72 8.70 -2.62
N PRO A 705 12.57 9.07 -3.22
CA PRO A 705 12.23 10.48 -3.39
C PRO A 705 12.05 11.18 -2.04
N HIS A 706 12.37 12.47 -1.99
CA HIS A 706 12.06 13.32 -0.85
C HIS A 706 10.53 13.33 -0.59
N PRO A 707 10.05 13.31 0.66
CA PRO A 707 8.63 13.20 0.99
C PRO A 707 7.75 14.39 0.55
N MET A 708 8.35 15.52 0.20
CA MET A 708 7.63 16.63 -0.45
C MET A 708 7.23 16.30 -1.89
N ILE A 709 7.93 15.36 -2.53
CA ILE A 709 7.65 14.88 -3.88
C ILE A 709 6.82 13.60 -3.81
N ASP A 710 7.20 12.64 -2.96
CA ASP A 710 6.53 11.34 -2.84
C ASP A 710 6.24 11.00 -1.35
N PRO A 711 4.98 11.09 -0.90
CA PRO A 711 4.65 10.87 0.50
C PRO A 711 4.41 9.39 0.87
N THR A 712 4.77 8.42 0.03
CA THR A 712 4.47 6.98 0.26
C THR A 712 4.94 6.49 1.64
N ASN A 713 6.15 6.83 2.07
CA ASN A 713 6.63 6.43 3.41
C ASN A 713 5.78 7.04 4.55
N ARG A 714 5.26 8.26 4.35
CA ARG A 714 4.39 8.95 5.32
C ARG A 714 3.00 8.31 5.39
N ILE A 715 2.45 7.86 4.25
CA ILE A 715 1.18 7.12 4.18
C ILE A 715 1.23 5.87 5.05
N SER A 716 2.24 5.03 4.84
CA SER A 716 2.42 3.79 5.60
C SER A 716 2.57 4.06 7.09
N ARG A 717 3.36 5.08 7.47
CA ARG A 717 3.56 5.43 8.87
C ARG A 717 2.30 6.00 9.52
N LEU A 718 1.50 6.80 8.80
CA LEU A 718 0.24 7.33 9.30
C LEU A 718 -0.71 6.20 9.74
N LEU A 719 -0.90 5.18 8.92
CA LEU A 719 -1.74 4.02 9.24
C LEU A 719 -1.19 3.21 10.41
N GLN A 720 0.14 3.12 10.55
CA GLN A 720 0.77 2.47 11.69
C GLN A 720 0.48 3.24 12.99
N GLU A 721 0.68 4.55 13.02
CA GLU A 721 0.44 5.38 14.21
C GLU A 721 -1.03 5.45 14.60
N ALA A 722 -1.94 5.36 13.62
CA ALA A 722 -3.38 5.32 13.90
C ALA A 722 -3.81 4.11 14.75
N ARG A 723 -3.06 2.99 14.67
CA ARG A 723 -3.31 1.75 15.42
C ARG A 723 -2.76 1.78 16.85
N ASP A 724 -1.94 2.77 17.20
CA ASP A 724 -1.39 2.89 18.54
C ASP A 724 -2.41 3.56 19.49
N PRO A 725 -2.88 2.86 20.54
CA PRO A 725 -3.90 3.38 21.46
C PRO A 725 -3.40 4.55 22.32
N GLU A 726 -2.09 4.74 22.46
CA GLU A 726 -1.50 5.82 23.25
C GLU A 726 -1.40 7.16 22.48
N VAL A 727 -1.72 7.16 21.19
CA VAL A 727 -1.66 8.35 20.35
C VAL A 727 -2.84 9.28 20.63
N GLY A 728 -2.53 10.50 21.07
CA GLY A 728 -3.52 11.56 21.26
C GLY A 728 -3.70 12.44 20.03
N VAL A 729 -2.60 12.79 19.36
CA VAL A 729 -2.64 13.58 18.11
C VAL A 729 -1.58 13.10 17.13
N ILE A 730 -1.96 13.01 15.86
CA ILE A 730 -1.03 12.89 14.72
C ILE A 730 -0.91 14.25 14.05
N VAL A 731 0.32 14.70 13.81
CA VAL A 731 0.63 16.02 13.24
C VAL A 731 1.29 15.85 11.90
N MET A 732 0.82 16.58 10.88
CA MET A 732 1.31 16.45 9.50
C MET A 732 1.42 17.81 8.83
N ASP A 733 2.46 18.00 8.03
CA ASP A 733 2.65 19.14 7.15
C ASP A 733 2.45 18.78 5.66
N PHE A 734 2.04 19.76 4.88
CA PHE A 734 1.82 19.68 3.45
C PHE A 734 2.42 20.91 2.80
N VAL A 735 3.47 20.75 2.02
CA VAL A 735 4.18 21.89 1.41
C VAL A 735 3.71 22.05 -0.03
N LEU A 736 3.28 23.27 -0.38
CA LEU A 736 2.88 23.66 -1.74
C LEU A 736 4.05 24.30 -2.49
N GLY A 737 3.78 24.73 -3.72
CA GLY A 737 4.72 25.49 -4.53
C GLY A 737 5.57 24.63 -5.46
N PHE A 738 6.54 25.28 -6.10
CA PHE A 738 7.45 24.67 -7.06
C PHE A 738 8.23 23.52 -6.41
N GLY A 739 8.48 22.46 -7.19
CA GLY A 739 9.21 21.27 -6.76
C GLY A 739 8.42 20.29 -5.89
N SER A 740 7.37 20.72 -5.19
CA SER A 740 6.52 19.87 -4.35
C SER A 740 5.53 19.03 -5.17
N HIS A 741 4.90 18.03 -4.53
CA HIS A 741 3.87 17.19 -5.14
C HIS A 741 2.69 18.03 -5.67
N GLU A 742 2.09 17.63 -6.79
CA GLU A 742 1.04 18.41 -7.48
C GLU A 742 -0.29 18.48 -6.71
N ASN A 743 -0.50 17.55 -5.76
CA ASN A 743 -1.68 17.50 -4.89
C ASN A 743 -1.33 16.86 -3.53
N PRO A 744 -0.58 17.55 -2.65
CA PRO A 744 0.03 16.92 -1.47
C PRO A 744 -1.00 16.49 -0.42
N VAL A 745 -2.11 17.21 -0.25
CA VAL A 745 -3.20 16.75 0.63
C VAL A 745 -3.95 15.59 -0.01
N GLY A 746 -4.29 15.71 -1.30
CA GLY A 746 -5.15 14.73 -1.98
C GLY A 746 -4.62 13.30 -1.92
N VAL A 747 -3.32 13.11 -2.14
CA VAL A 747 -2.67 11.78 -2.08
C VAL A 747 -2.67 11.15 -0.68
N MET A 748 -2.86 11.95 0.38
CA MET A 748 -2.92 11.47 1.77
C MET A 748 -4.35 11.23 2.26
N LEU A 749 -5.39 11.65 1.52
CA LEU A 749 -6.77 11.70 2.02
C LEU A 749 -7.32 10.33 2.41
N ASP A 750 -7.07 9.30 1.62
CA ASP A 750 -7.61 7.97 1.89
C ASP A 750 -6.98 7.37 3.15
N ALA A 751 -5.66 7.53 3.31
CA ALA A 751 -4.96 7.12 4.52
C ALA A 751 -5.41 7.90 5.77
N ILE A 752 -5.72 9.19 5.64
CA ILE A 752 -6.30 10.01 6.72
C ILE A 752 -7.68 9.48 7.13
N LYS A 753 -8.56 9.20 6.17
CA LYS A 753 -9.90 8.66 6.42
C LYS A 753 -9.82 7.27 7.07
N GLU A 754 -8.96 6.40 6.55
CA GLU A 754 -8.73 5.07 7.08
C GLU A 754 -8.18 5.12 8.50
N SER A 755 -7.19 5.97 8.78
CA SER A 755 -6.63 6.18 10.13
C SER A 755 -7.70 6.53 11.16
N LYS A 756 -8.62 7.43 10.80
CA LYS A 756 -9.75 7.79 11.67
C LYS A 756 -10.75 6.65 11.81
N ALA A 757 -10.99 5.89 10.75
CA ALA A 757 -11.87 4.72 10.80
C ALA A 757 -11.31 3.62 11.73
N ILE A 758 -10.00 3.38 11.69
CA ILE A 758 -9.28 2.45 12.60
C ILE A 758 -9.54 2.85 14.06
N ALA A 759 -9.23 4.10 14.43
CA ALA A 759 -9.42 4.55 15.81
C ALA A 759 -10.91 4.53 16.23
N LYS A 760 -11.82 4.91 15.32
CA LYS A 760 -13.27 4.88 15.58
C LYS A 760 -13.78 3.46 15.83
N LYS A 761 -13.27 2.45 15.11
CA LYS A 761 -13.60 1.03 15.32
C LYS A 761 -13.21 0.55 16.72
N GLU A 762 -12.16 1.13 17.31
CA GLU A 762 -11.71 0.89 18.69
C GLU A 762 -12.40 1.82 19.72
N GLY A 763 -13.42 2.57 19.29
CA GLY A 763 -14.17 3.51 20.13
C GLY A 763 -13.30 4.65 20.66
N ARG A 764 -12.29 5.09 19.91
CA ARG A 764 -11.30 6.09 20.30
C ARG A 764 -11.32 7.28 19.34
N HIS A 765 -11.18 8.49 19.86
CA HIS A 765 -11.05 9.70 19.03
C HIS A 765 -9.60 9.84 18.57
N LEU A 766 -9.36 9.97 17.26
CA LEU A 766 -8.04 10.26 16.73
C LEU A 766 -8.01 11.67 16.15
N GLU A 767 -7.33 12.57 16.86
CA GLU A 767 -7.09 13.92 16.35
C GLU A 767 -5.96 13.89 15.32
N ILE A 768 -6.22 14.46 14.14
CA ILE A 768 -5.19 14.69 13.12
C ILE A 768 -5.12 16.21 12.93
N LEU A 769 -3.93 16.76 13.13
CA LEU A 769 -3.60 18.17 12.95
C LEU A 769 -2.79 18.33 11.66
N GLY A 770 -3.34 19.06 10.69
CA GLY A 770 -2.72 19.31 9.40
C GLY A 770 -2.30 20.77 9.25
N TYR A 771 -1.09 21.00 8.73
CA TYR A 771 -0.58 22.30 8.36
C TYR A 771 -0.24 22.35 6.87
N VAL A 772 -0.79 23.32 6.13
CA VAL A 772 -0.48 23.53 4.72
C VAL A 772 0.41 24.77 4.57
N LEU A 773 1.67 24.56 4.17
CA LEU A 773 2.63 25.61 3.90
C LEU A 773 2.52 26.07 2.44
N GLY A 774 1.95 27.24 2.22
CA GLY A 774 1.87 27.90 0.91
C GLY A 774 1.14 29.24 0.97
N THR A 775 1.05 29.91 -0.17
CA THR A 775 0.33 31.19 -0.32
C THR A 775 -0.94 31.03 -1.17
N ASP A 776 -1.71 32.11 -1.29
CA ASP A 776 -2.82 32.21 -2.25
C ASP A 776 -2.35 32.26 -3.72
N LEU A 777 -1.05 32.47 -3.98
CA LEU A 777 -0.44 32.49 -5.31
C LEU A 777 0.09 31.11 -5.74
N ASP A 778 0.19 30.15 -4.82
CA ASP A 778 0.67 28.82 -5.12
C ASP A 778 -0.35 27.97 -5.91
N THR A 779 0.18 27.02 -6.69
CA THR A 779 -0.59 25.96 -7.33
C THR A 779 -0.08 24.60 -6.81
N PRO A 780 -0.95 23.68 -6.34
CA PRO A 780 -2.40 23.80 -6.22
C PRO A 780 -2.82 24.86 -5.18
N SER A 781 -4.07 25.30 -5.23
CA SER A 781 -4.57 26.38 -4.37
C SER A 781 -4.51 26.01 -2.88
N LEU A 782 -3.93 26.89 -2.06
CA LEU A 782 -3.91 26.77 -0.60
C LEU A 782 -5.31 26.54 -0.02
N ALA A 783 -6.29 27.36 -0.43
CA ALA A 783 -7.65 27.27 0.07
C ALA A 783 -8.30 25.91 -0.24
N GLN A 784 -8.05 25.35 -1.43
CA GLN A 784 -8.55 24.03 -1.81
C GLN A 784 -7.89 22.92 -0.98
N GLN A 785 -6.57 22.96 -0.80
CA GLN A 785 -5.84 21.97 0.00
C GLN A 785 -6.27 22.00 1.48
N CYS A 786 -6.41 23.19 2.07
CA CYS A 786 -6.97 23.35 3.42
C CYS A 786 -8.40 22.81 3.52
N LYS A 787 -9.24 23.09 2.51
CA LYS A 787 -10.62 22.59 2.48
C LYS A 787 -10.66 21.06 2.46
N LEU A 788 -9.81 20.40 1.66
CA LEU A 788 -9.71 18.93 1.62
C LEU A 788 -9.40 18.34 2.99
N LEU A 789 -8.49 18.96 3.76
CA LEU A 789 -8.20 18.55 5.13
C LEU A 789 -9.43 18.70 6.03
N THR A 790 -10.07 19.88 6.03
CA THR A 790 -11.23 20.13 6.90
C THR A 790 -12.43 19.25 6.55
N ASP A 791 -12.66 18.96 5.27
CA ASP A 791 -13.73 18.07 4.81
C ASP A 791 -13.47 16.60 5.23
N ALA A 792 -12.20 16.20 5.37
CA ALA A 792 -11.79 14.93 5.99
C ALA A 792 -11.79 14.99 7.54
N GLY A 793 -12.29 16.08 8.12
CA GLY A 793 -12.38 16.34 9.56
C GLY A 793 -11.03 16.59 10.24
N VAL A 794 -9.97 16.87 9.48
CA VAL A 794 -8.64 17.19 10.03
C VAL A 794 -8.68 18.60 10.60
N THR A 795 -8.10 18.79 11.78
CA THR A 795 -7.93 20.12 12.35
C THR A 795 -6.83 20.84 11.60
N TRP A 796 -7.13 22.05 11.11
CA TRP A 796 -6.16 22.87 10.39
C TRP A 796 -5.41 23.81 11.34
N ALA A 797 -4.09 23.87 11.21
CA ALA A 797 -3.24 24.86 11.87
C ALA A 797 -2.82 25.97 10.89
N SER A 798 -2.72 27.21 11.36
CA SER A 798 -2.41 28.37 10.50
C SER A 798 -0.93 28.60 10.24
N SER A 799 -0.02 27.98 11.01
CA SER A 799 1.43 28.17 10.87
C SER A 799 2.20 27.03 11.51
N SER A 800 3.49 26.92 11.19
CA SER A 800 4.39 25.97 11.86
C SER A 800 4.37 26.14 13.38
N THR A 801 4.47 27.40 13.85
CA THR A 801 4.43 27.73 15.28
C THR A 801 3.13 27.26 15.93
N ASN A 802 1.98 27.56 15.31
CA ASN A 802 0.68 27.15 15.85
C ASN A 802 0.50 25.63 15.81
N THR A 803 1.09 24.95 14.82
CA THR A 803 1.05 23.48 14.72
C THR A 803 1.69 22.84 15.93
N GLY A 804 2.92 23.26 16.27
CA GLY A 804 3.62 22.78 17.47
C GLY A 804 2.88 23.08 18.77
N LEU A 805 2.38 24.32 18.91
CA LEU A 805 1.66 24.74 20.11
C LEU A 805 0.32 24.00 20.28
N LEU A 806 -0.48 23.84 19.23
CA LEU A 806 -1.73 23.08 19.28
C LEU A 806 -1.48 21.61 19.63
N ALA A 807 -0.54 20.96 18.94
CA ALA A 807 -0.19 19.56 19.20
C ALA A 807 0.24 19.33 20.65
N ARG A 808 1.09 20.23 21.17
CA ARG A 808 1.54 20.22 22.57
C ARG A 808 0.37 20.34 23.54
N GLU A 809 -0.56 21.25 23.26
CA GLU A 809 -1.70 21.48 24.14
C GLU A 809 -2.75 20.36 24.04
N PHE A 810 -3.00 19.73 22.88
CA PHE A 810 -4.04 18.70 22.75
C PHE A 810 -3.87 17.48 23.68
N VAL A 811 -2.63 17.04 23.92
CA VAL A 811 -2.36 15.80 24.69
C VAL A 811 -2.13 16.02 26.18
N TRP A 812 -2.21 17.26 26.66
CA TRP A 812 -2.03 17.57 28.08
C TRP A 812 -3.27 17.21 28.90
N LYS A 813 -3.17 16.20 29.76
CA LYS A 813 -4.19 15.83 30.76
C LYS A 813 -3.58 15.78 32.16
N GLY A 814 -4.03 16.68 33.02
CA GLY A 814 -3.64 16.73 34.42
C GLY A 814 -2.72 17.92 34.73
N GLU A 815 -3.33 19.03 35.13
CA GLU A 815 -2.79 19.82 36.23
C GLU A 815 -3.65 19.51 37.46
N THR A 816 -3.04 18.93 38.48
CA THR A 816 -3.15 19.57 39.79
C THR A 816 -1.92 20.45 39.96
N ALA A 817 -2.05 21.71 39.53
CA ALA A 817 -1.52 22.90 40.20
C ALA A 817 -2.31 24.11 39.66
#